data_AF-A0A2V9M2Q6-F1
#
_entry.id   AF-A0A2V9M2Q6-F1
#
_cell.length_a   1.000
_cell.length_b   1.000
_cell.length_c   1.000
_cell.angle_alpha   90.00
_cell.angle_beta   90.00
_cell.angle_gamma   90.00
#
_symmetry.space_group_name_H-M   'P 1'
#
loop_
_entity.id
_entity.type
_entity.pdbx_description
1 polymer ?
#
loop_
_entity_poly.entity_id
_entity_poly.type
_entity_poly.pdbx_seq_one_letter_code
_entity_poly.pdbx_strand_id
1 'polypeptide(L)'
;MRRKVQFRSLRIAVPFLLVVLVRTAPFSGNEKGSGHEWRYYGGDSGGSKYSPLAQINRENVNQLKVAWVFHTGDVPPDSMAATFECTPLVVDGVMYLTTAFSKVIALDAETGKVFWTFDPKLDMSKRSYPFANRGVAFWRNGAEKRIFLATLHGNLFALEARNGKPVESFGEGGSVDLKTGMIPEGPDRSYAVTSPPLVYKDLVIMGSAVPDSLPQGPSGDVRAFDARTGKLVWRFHTVPHPGEFGNDTWDADSWKDRGGTNVWAPMSCDEERGIVYLPVTAAAEDRYGGDRKGANLFSNALVALDARTGKRLWHYQIVHHDLWDYDLPAQPNLITVHRNGQPIPAVAQITKMGLLFVFNRLTGQPLFDIEERPVPASEVPGEQAWPTQPFPTKPPPIARLGMTPDEISEVTPESHAECLEILKKGVLGKAYQPPGFKPTIIFPGTMGGPNWGGASYDPISNLLFVNSQDTAQMVRMTKAREGSKLPYVPAGDAFGRFWDSRYYPCQKPPWGTLTAVDLDQGTIRWQATLGIVEELVAKGIPPTGTSNVGGSIVTAGGLVFIAATNDRRFRAFDKETGKELWITKLEASGHATPMTYLGPKTGKQFVVIAAGGGGRYNKTHSDAVFAFALLPEGQSRPRILSATETRVISTGPGREPTNMTVAAKVQSQPVPFSHKQHSQLGLECSVCHPTAATGDVAQIPHSADCMSCHQTIKSKSPSIQKLARFQKEDKSIPWTRIYKLPDFVFFSHRKHMSSGVACTTCHGPVQTREALWQEKEISMESCVECHKLKKASVDCNLCHEMTH
;
A
#
# COMPACT_ATOMS: atom_id res chain seq x y z
N MET A 1 -53.58 -25.68 69.05
CA MET A 1 -53.92 -24.62 70.02
C MET A 1 -53.63 -23.26 69.40
N ARG A 2 -54.65 -22.39 69.31
CA ARG A 2 -54.57 -21.03 68.76
C ARG A 2 -53.85 -20.07 69.72
N ARG A 3 -53.02 -19.16 69.21
CA ARG A 3 -52.94 -17.76 69.68
C ARG A 3 -52.59 -16.83 68.51
N LYS A 4 -53.34 -15.73 68.43
CA LYS A 4 -53.34 -14.69 67.37
C LYS A 4 -52.19 -13.69 67.59
N VAL A 5 -51.67 -13.12 66.50
CA VAL A 5 -51.13 -11.75 66.47
C VAL A 5 -51.59 -11.05 65.17
N GLN A 6 -52.03 -9.80 65.30
CA GLN A 6 -52.66 -8.96 64.28
C GLN A 6 -51.67 -8.45 63.21
N PHE A 7 -52.10 -8.45 61.95
CA PHE A 7 -51.49 -7.70 60.86
C PHE A 7 -52.23 -6.38 60.65
N ARG A 8 -51.48 -5.27 60.60
CA ARG A 8 -51.97 -3.96 60.13
C ARG A 8 -51.78 -3.88 58.61
N SER A 9 -52.88 -3.64 57.92
CA SER A 9 -52.98 -3.37 56.48
C SER A 9 -52.73 -1.88 56.22
N LEU A 10 -51.73 -1.56 55.38
CA LEU A 10 -51.58 -0.24 54.78
C LEU A 10 -51.72 -0.37 53.26
N ARG A 11 -52.63 0.43 52.71
CA ARG A 11 -53.03 0.48 51.30
C ARG A 11 -51.87 0.99 50.45
N ILE A 12 -51.47 0.23 49.42
CA ILE A 12 -50.60 0.71 48.33
C ILE A 12 -51.51 1.17 47.19
N ALA A 13 -51.41 2.45 46.85
CA ALA A 13 -52.02 3.05 45.67
C ALA A 13 -51.20 2.69 44.43
N VAL A 14 -51.90 2.39 43.33
CA VAL A 14 -51.32 2.24 41.99
C VAL A 14 -51.06 3.62 41.40
N PRO A 15 -49.88 3.85 40.78
CA PRO A 15 -49.82 4.76 39.65
C PRO A 15 -49.24 4.06 38.40
N PHE A 16 -49.99 4.25 37.31
CA PHE A 16 -49.59 4.26 35.89
C PHE A 16 -48.21 3.70 35.51
N LEU A 17 -48.24 2.59 34.80
CA LEU A 17 -47.11 2.00 34.08
C LEU A 17 -46.70 2.94 32.93
N LEU A 18 -45.59 3.66 33.09
CA LEU A 18 -44.94 4.39 32.01
C LEU A 18 -44.19 3.37 31.13
N VAL A 19 -44.76 3.02 29.98
CA VAL A 19 -44.06 2.23 28.96
C VAL A 19 -42.97 3.12 28.35
N VAL A 20 -41.74 2.98 28.84
CA VAL A 20 -40.56 3.55 28.20
C VAL A 20 -40.25 2.69 26.97
N LEU A 21 -40.74 3.12 25.82
CA LEU A 21 -40.26 2.69 24.51
C LEU A 21 -38.78 3.11 24.40
N VAL A 22 -37.87 2.20 24.73
CA VAL A 22 -36.45 2.35 24.37
C VAL A 22 -36.37 2.18 22.85
N ARG A 23 -36.48 3.30 22.12
CA ARG A 23 -36.05 3.37 20.73
C ARG A 23 -34.55 3.06 20.71
N THR A 24 -34.19 1.86 20.25
CA THR A 24 -32.83 1.55 19.80
C THR A 24 -32.53 2.47 18.61
N ALA A 25 -31.84 3.58 18.87
CA ALA A 25 -31.30 4.40 17.81
C ALA A 25 -30.23 3.59 17.05
N PRO A 26 -30.26 3.53 15.71
CA PRO A 26 -29.16 2.94 14.96
C PRO A 26 -27.88 3.73 15.27
N PHE A 27 -26.81 3.01 15.55
CA PHE A 27 -25.45 3.55 15.64
C PHE A 27 -25.13 4.27 14.33
N SER A 28 -25.33 5.58 14.33
CA SER A 28 -24.76 6.51 13.37
C SER A 28 -24.01 7.55 14.21
N GLY A 29 -22.72 7.32 14.38
CA GLY A 29 -21.79 8.40 14.73
C GLY A 29 -21.75 9.34 13.53
N ASN A 30 -22.79 10.16 13.38
CA ASN A 30 -22.91 11.14 12.34
C ASN A 30 -22.16 12.39 12.83
N GLU A 31 -20.85 12.43 12.64
CA GLU A 31 -20.15 13.71 12.54
C GLU A 31 -20.78 14.44 11.35
N LYS A 32 -21.71 15.37 11.63
CA LYS A 32 -22.20 16.34 10.67
C LYS A 32 -21.01 17.14 10.16
N GLY A 33 -20.42 16.76 9.01
CA GLY A 33 -19.45 17.60 8.31
C GLY A 33 -18.37 16.95 7.45
N SER A 34 -18.13 15.64 7.50
CA SER A 34 -17.13 15.00 6.62
C SER A 34 -17.74 13.80 5.88
N GLY A 35 -17.64 13.79 4.55
CA GLY A 35 -18.00 12.61 3.73
C GLY A 35 -17.28 11.34 4.19
N HIS A 36 -17.75 10.17 3.77
CA HIS A 36 -17.11 8.90 4.12
C HIS A 36 -15.68 8.83 3.55
N GLU A 37 -14.70 8.67 4.44
CA GLU A 37 -13.26 8.60 4.17
C GLU A 37 -12.72 7.17 4.25
N TRP A 38 -11.49 6.96 3.80
CA TRP A 38 -10.78 5.67 3.90
C TRP A 38 -9.48 5.84 4.68
N ARG A 39 -9.57 5.78 6.01
CA ARG A 39 -8.48 6.18 6.93
C ARG A 39 -7.49 5.08 7.25
N TYR A 40 -7.83 3.83 6.96
CA TYR A 40 -7.03 2.64 7.24
C TYR A 40 -6.83 1.83 5.98
N TYR A 41 -5.77 1.02 5.92
CA TYR A 41 -5.55 0.06 4.83
C TYR A 41 -6.81 -0.78 4.53
N GLY A 42 -7.45 -1.28 5.58
CA GLY A 42 -8.68 -2.08 5.47
C GLY A 42 -9.98 -1.29 5.57
N GLY A 43 -9.98 0.02 5.32
CA GLY A 43 -11.15 0.90 5.49
C GLY A 43 -11.41 1.29 6.95
N ASP A 44 -11.26 0.32 7.86
CA ASP A 44 -11.25 0.49 9.32
C ASP A 44 -10.07 -0.28 9.97
N SER A 45 -9.92 -0.10 11.29
CA SER A 45 -8.89 -0.78 12.10
C SER A 45 -9.10 -2.28 12.22
N GLY A 46 -10.33 -2.77 12.04
CA GLY A 46 -10.68 -4.19 12.04
C GLY A 46 -10.47 -4.91 10.71
N GLY A 47 -10.14 -4.16 9.65
CA GLY A 47 -9.87 -4.72 8.33
C GLY A 47 -11.11 -5.16 7.57
N SER A 48 -12.29 -4.58 7.79
CA SER A 48 -13.51 -5.03 7.11
C SER A 48 -13.44 -4.89 5.59
N LYS A 49 -12.72 -3.88 5.07
CA LYS A 49 -12.73 -3.48 3.65
C LYS A 49 -14.15 -3.22 3.14
N TYR A 50 -15.03 -2.77 4.03
CA TYR A 50 -16.40 -2.39 3.74
C TYR A 50 -16.53 -0.88 3.61
N SER A 51 -17.40 -0.44 2.71
CA SER A 51 -17.87 0.94 2.68
C SER A 51 -19.40 1.02 2.76
N PRO A 52 -19.97 1.88 3.61
CA PRO A 52 -21.40 2.17 3.63
C PRO A 52 -21.86 3.02 2.44
N LEU A 53 -20.96 3.43 1.53
CA LEU A 53 -21.33 4.19 0.34
C LEU A 53 -22.11 3.32 -0.66
N ALA A 54 -23.17 3.89 -1.21
CA ALA A 54 -24.09 3.21 -2.14
C ALA A 54 -24.45 4.05 -3.38
N GLN A 55 -23.71 5.15 -3.63
CA GLN A 55 -23.95 5.96 -4.83
C GLN A 55 -23.63 5.16 -6.11
N ILE A 56 -22.56 4.37 -6.08
CA ILE A 56 -22.28 3.33 -7.05
C ILE A 56 -22.90 2.03 -6.54
N ASN A 57 -23.81 1.45 -7.34
CA ASN A 57 -24.59 0.28 -6.98
C ASN A 57 -24.90 -0.60 -8.21
N ARG A 58 -25.61 -1.70 -7.99
CA ARG A 58 -25.95 -2.69 -9.02
C ARG A 58 -26.60 -2.12 -10.28
N GLU A 59 -27.37 -1.05 -10.15
CA GLU A 59 -28.17 -0.49 -11.24
C GLU A 59 -27.34 0.43 -12.15
N ASN A 60 -26.26 1.02 -11.62
CA ASN A 60 -25.50 2.06 -12.31
C ASN A 60 -24.00 1.76 -12.45
N VAL A 61 -23.49 0.66 -11.89
CA VAL A 61 -22.06 0.30 -11.99
C VAL A 61 -21.58 0.15 -13.44
N ASN A 62 -22.47 -0.22 -14.36
CA ASN A 62 -22.17 -0.28 -15.79
C ASN A 62 -21.85 1.10 -16.43
N GLN A 63 -22.15 2.21 -15.74
CA GLN A 63 -21.86 3.58 -16.18
C GLN A 63 -20.54 4.11 -15.60
N LEU A 64 -19.81 3.30 -14.84
CA LEU A 64 -18.58 3.72 -14.17
C LEU A 64 -17.49 4.07 -15.21
N LYS A 65 -16.86 5.24 -15.05
CA LYS A 65 -15.82 5.75 -15.95
C LYS A 65 -14.58 6.16 -15.17
N VAL A 66 -13.43 6.16 -15.84
CA VAL A 66 -12.18 6.71 -15.28
C VAL A 66 -12.35 8.22 -15.10
N ALA A 67 -12.24 8.68 -13.86
CA ALA A 67 -12.25 10.10 -13.51
C ALA A 67 -10.87 10.73 -13.70
N TRP A 68 -9.82 10.05 -13.23
CA TRP A 68 -8.43 10.45 -13.41
C TRP A 68 -7.50 9.24 -13.32
N VAL A 69 -6.31 9.38 -13.92
CA VAL A 69 -5.18 8.45 -13.84
C VAL A 69 -3.95 9.23 -13.38
N PHE A 70 -3.23 8.70 -12.40
CA PHE A 70 -2.00 9.28 -11.89
C PHE A 70 -0.84 8.29 -12.03
N HIS A 71 0.22 8.70 -12.73
CA HIS A 71 1.47 7.95 -12.82
C HIS A 71 2.47 8.46 -11.77
N THR A 72 2.97 7.56 -10.93
CA THR A 72 3.89 7.94 -9.84
C THR A 72 5.29 8.33 -10.34
N GLY A 73 5.64 7.99 -11.58
CA GLY A 73 6.98 8.13 -12.15
C GLY A 73 8.01 7.17 -11.55
N ASP A 74 7.60 6.28 -10.65
CA ASP A 74 8.47 5.40 -9.86
C ASP A 74 8.37 3.94 -10.35
N VAL A 75 8.64 3.76 -11.64
CA VAL A 75 8.58 2.46 -12.32
C VAL A 75 9.83 1.64 -12.01
N PRO A 76 9.71 0.36 -11.64
CA PRO A 76 10.87 -0.50 -11.48
C PRO A 76 11.61 -0.72 -12.81
N PRO A 77 12.97 -0.78 -12.81
CA PRO A 77 13.70 -1.30 -13.95
C PRO A 77 13.27 -2.73 -14.30
N ASP A 78 13.32 -3.11 -15.58
CA ASP A 78 12.95 -4.47 -16.03
C ASP A 78 13.74 -5.60 -15.32
N SER A 79 14.93 -5.29 -14.80
CA SER A 79 15.78 -6.21 -14.04
C SER A 79 15.35 -6.41 -12.59
N MET A 80 14.35 -5.66 -12.11
CA MET A 80 13.93 -5.63 -10.71
C MET A 80 12.48 -6.06 -10.54
N ALA A 81 12.27 -7.10 -9.73
CA ALA A 81 10.94 -7.50 -9.32
C ALA A 81 10.41 -6.53 -8.25
N ALA A 82 9.51 -5.62 -8.65
CA ALA A 82 8.74 -4.77 -7.76
C ALA A 82 7.24 -4.89 -8.04
N THR A 83 6.44 -4.73 -7.00
CA THR A 83 4.97 -4.76 -7.07
C THR A 83 4.38 -3.51 -6.42
N PHE A 84 3.48 -2.84 -7.13
CA PHE A 84 2.77 -1.67 -6.62
C PHE A 84 1.53 -2.13 -5.83
N GLU A 85 1.76 -2.54 -4.58
CA GLU A 85 0.75 -3.16 -3.71
C GLU A 85 -0.07 -2.16 -2.87
N CYS A 86 0.09 -0.86 -3.12
CA CYS A 86 -0.46 0.20 -2.29
C CYS A 86 -1.99 0.23 -2.30
N THR A 87 -2.58 0.27 -1.11
CA THR A 87 -3.94 0.76 -0.91
C THR A 87 -3.88 2.17 -0.33
N PRO A 88 -4.23 3.22 -1.09
CA PRO A 88 -4.17 4.59 -0.61
C PRO A 88 -5.08 4.86 0.59
N LEU A 89 -4.74 5.86 1.39
CA LEU A 89 -5.64 6.46 2.38
C LEU A 89 -6.25 7.74 1.82
N VAL A 90 -7.47 8.07 2.20
CA VAL A 90 -8.07 9.39 1.97
C VAL A 90 -8.54 9.98 3.29
N VAL A 91 -7.98 11.14 3.63
CA VAL A 91 -8.28 11.89 4.86
C VAL A 91 -8.39 13.37 4.53
N ASP A 92 -9.49 14.01 4.94
CA ASP A 92 -9.81 15.42 4.71
C ASP A 92 -9.66 15.84 3.23
N GLY A 93 -10.06 14.97 2.29
CA GLY A 93 -9.95 15.20 0.84
C GLY A 93 -8.56 15.04 0.23
N VAL A 94 -7.57 14.63 1.03
CA VAL A 94 -6.20 14.34 0.59
C VAL A 94 -6.00 12.83 0.49
N MET A 95 -5.50 12.36 -0.64
CA MET A 95 -5.10 10.97 -0.83
C MET A 95 -3.61 10.81 -0.53
N TYR A 96 -3.24 9.82 0.27
CA TYR A 96 -1.85 9.45 0.55
C TYR A 96 -1.59 8.05 0.04
N LEU A 97 -0.57 7.90 -0.81
CA LEU A 97 -0.18 6.61 -1.37
C LEU A 97 1.34 6.40 -1.28
N THR A 98 1.77 5.15 -1.31
CA THR A 98 3.18 4.77 -1.39
C THR A 98 3.54 4.24 -2.76
N THR A 99 4.80 4.34 -3.16
CA THR A 99 5.32 3.62 -4.34
C THR A 99 5.99 2.31 -3.90
N ALA A 100 6.32 1.44 -4.86
CA ALA A 100 7.07 0.20 -4.59
C ALA A 100 8.43 0.46 -3.90
N PHE A 101 9.01 1.65 -4.09
CA PHE A 101 10.27 2.07 -3.47
C PHE A 101 10.08 2.96 -2.23
N SER A 102 8.93 2.84 -1.55
CA SER A 102 8.63 3.55 -0.29
C SER A 102 8.57 5.09 -0.39
N LYS A 103 8.40 5.69 -1.59
CA LYS A 103 8.07 7.13 -1.67
C LYS A 103 6.64 7.35 -1.19
N VAL A 104 6.34 8.50 -0.60
CA VAL A 104 4.96 8.91 -0.27
C VAL A 104 4.54 10.04 -1.18
N ILE A 105 3.37 9.93 -1.77
CA ILE A 105 2.78 10.98 -2.61
C ILE A 105 1.43 11.37 -2.01
N ALA A 106 1.25 12.67 -1.79
CA ALA A 106 -0.03 13.25 -1.40
C ALA A 106 -0.70 13.89 -2.61
N LEU A 107 -1.95 13.53 -2.88
CA LEU A 107 -2.75 14.01 -3.99
C LEU A 107 -4.04 14.68 -3.48
N ASP A 108 -4.58 15.61 -4.25
CA ASP A 108 -5.99 15.95 -4.19
C ASP A 108 -6.80 14.72 -4.61
N ALA A 109 -7.63 14.19 -3.71
CA ALA A 109 -8.30 12.93 -3.94
C ALA A 109 -9.27 12.99 -5.14
N GLU A 110 -9.87 14.13 -5.46
CA GLU A 110 -10.88 14.19 -6.52
C GLU A 110 -10.29 14.46 -7.90
N THR A 111 -9.08 15.02 -7.96
CA THR A 111 -8.44 15.44 -9.21
C THR A 111 -7.17 14.70 -9.55
N GLY A 112 -6.54 14.01 -8.60
CA GLY A 112 -5.24 13.36 -8.76
C GLY A 112 -4.06 14.34 -8.78
N LYS A 113 -4.28 15.63 -8.52
CA LYS A 113 -3.22 16.65 -8.52
C LYS A 113 -2.29 16.45 -7.32
N VAL A 114 -0.99 16.40 -7.57
CA VAL A 114 0.00 16.27 -6.49
C VAL A 114 0.06 17.53 -5.62
N PHE A 115 0.03 17.32 -4.30
CA PHE A 115 0.36 18.34 -3.31
C PHE A 115 1.85 18.30 -2.94
N TRP A 116 2.36 17.12 -2.62
CA TRP A 116 3.77 16.92 -2.26
C TRP A 116 4.20 15.47 -2.47
N THR A 117 5.50 15.28 -2.63
CA THR A 117 6.15 13.96 -2.69
C THR A 117 7.31 13.91 -1.71
N PHE A 118 7.38 12.84 -0.93
CA PHE A 118 8.48 12.52 -0.03
C PHE A 118 9.24 11.30 -0.55
N ASP A 119 10.56 11.39 -0.60
CA ASP A 119 11.45 10.32 -1.03
C ASP A 119 12.43 9.94 0.10
N PRO A 120 12.34 8.72 0.67
CA PRO A 120 13.24 8.29 1.75
C PRO A 120 14.66 7.95 1.25
N LYS A 121 14.95 8.06 -0.05
CA LYS A 121 16.26 7.77 -0.66
C LYS A 121 16.78 6.38 -0.33
N LEU A 122 15.99 5.36 -0.66
CA LEU A 122 16.41 3.97 -0.49
C LEU A 122 17.72 3.72 -1.24
N ASP A 123 18.67 3.07 -0.57
CA ASP A 123 19.92 2.60 -1.17
C ASP A 123 19.66 1.39 -2.08
N MET A 124 19.44 1.66 -3.36
CA MET A 124 19.12 0.65 -4.37
C MET A 124 20.27 -0.34 -4.65
N SER A 125 21.47 -0.12 -4.09
CA SER A 125 22.56 -1.11 -4.15
C SER A 125 22.36 -2.27 -3.18
N LYS A 126 21.53 -2.10 -2.15
CA LYS A 126 21.22 -3.15 -1.18
C LYS A 126 20.18 -4.10 -1.75
N ARG A 127 20.42 -5.39 -1.54
CA ARG A 127 19.43 -6.42 -1.84
C ARG A 127 18.25 -6.25 -0.88
N SER A 128 17.09 -5.93 -1.42
CA SER A 128 15.84 -5.87 -0.66
C SER A 128 15.10 -7.20 -0.74
N TYR A 129 14.32 -7.51 0.30
CA TYR A 129 13.11 -8.34 0.16
C TYR A 129 12.26 -7.78 -1.00
N PRO A 130 11.45 -8.57 -1.77
CA PRO A 130 10.74 -8.06 -2.94
C PRO A 130 10.17 -6.65 -2.75
N PHE A 131 10.45 -5.75 -3.70
CA PHE A 131 10.13 -4.32 -3.57
C PHE A 131 8.61 -4.13 -3.61
N ALA A 132 8.00 -4.14 -2.43
CA ALA A 132 6.56 -4.04 -2.24
C ALA A 132 6.26 -3.20 -1.00
N ASN A 133 5.49 -2.13 -1.16
CA ASN A 133 5.02 -1.31 -0.05
C ASN A 133 3.50 -1.11 -0.17
N ARG A 134 2.76 -1.45 0.88
CA ARG A 134 1.29 -1.51 0.87
C ARG A 134 0.59 -0.25 1.33
N GLY A 135 1.33 0.75 1.84
CA GLY A 135 0.76 2.05 2.18
C GLY A 135 1.39 2.71 3.39
N VAL A 136 0.72 3.76 3.85
CA VAL A 136 1.06 4.54 5.05
C VAL A 136 0.00 4.36 6.13
N ALA A 137 0.27 4.89 7.33
CA ALA A 137 -0.74 5.05 8.38
C ALA A 137 -0.95 6.54 8.70
N PHE A 138 -2.17 6.90 9.08
CA PHE A 138 -2.52 8.26 9.49
C PHE A 138 -2.68 8.36 11.01
N TRP A 139 -2.21 9.45 11.60
CA TRP A 139 -2.41 9.77 13.00
C TRP A 139 -2.80 11.23 13.18
N ARG A 140 -3.66 11.50 14.15
CA ARG A 140 -4.12 12.85 14.50
C ARG A 140 -4.22 13.01 16.01
N ASN A 141 -3.79 14.16 16.48
CA ASN A 141 -4.05 14.63 17.84
C ASN A 141 -4.32 16.13 17.81
N GLY A 142 -5.59 16.51 18.03
CA GLY A 142 -6.03 17.88 17.81
C GLY A 142 -5.77 18.33 16.37
N ALA A 143 -5.00 19.41 16.20
CA ALA A 143 -4.62 19.95 14.90
C ALA A 143 -3.41 19.25 14.25
N GLU A 144 -2.62 18.50 15.03
CA GLU A 144 -1.48 17.76 14.49
C GLU A 144 -1.96 16.57 13.67
N LYS A 145 -1.41 16.43 12.46
CA LYS A 145 -1.69 15.33 11.54
C LYS A 145 -0.38 14.78 11.00
N ARG A 146 -0.17 13.47 11.13
CA ARG A 146 1.05 12.79 10.70
C ARG A 146 0.73 11.62 9.78
N ILE A 147 1.64 11.39 8.86
CA ILE A 147 1.69 10.21 8.01
C ILE A 147 2.90 9.39 8.43
N PHE A 148 2.67 8.14 8.82
CA PHE A 148 3.75 7.21 9.15
C PHE A 148 4.07 6.34 7.94
N LEU A 149 5.35 6.32 7.56
CA LEU A 149 5.90 5.48 6.52
C LEU A 149 6.93 4.55 7.13
N ALA A 150 6.72 3.24 6.98
CA ALA A 150 7.76 2.26 7.22
C ALA A 150 8.38 1.82 5.90
N THR A 151 9.71 1.76 5.84
CA THR A 151 10.43 1.55 4.58
C THR A 151 11.00 0.15 4.45
N LEU A 152 11.31 -0.22 3.21
CA LEU A 152 11.96 -1.49 2.87
C LEU A 152 13.37 -1.67 3.44
N HIS A 153 14.00 -0.62 3.99
CA HIS A 153 15.31 -0.71 4.65
C HIS A 153 15.24 -0.50 6.17
N GLY A 154 14.05 -0.65 6.76
CA GLY A 154 13.88 -0.67 8.21
C GLY A 154 13.86 0.71 8.87
N ASN A 155 13.39 1.75 8.19
CA ASN A 155 13.17 3.06 8.82
C ASN A 155 11.67 3.33 8.99
N LEU A 156 11.27 3.85 10.16
CA LEU A 156 9.95 4.39 10.42
C LEU A 156 10.04 5.92 10.42
N PHE A 157 9.44 6.58 9.43
CA PHE A 157 9.33 8.04 9.32
C PHE A 157 7.99 8.53 9.85
N ALA A 158 8.01 9.70 10.50
CA ALA A 158 6.82 10.50 10.75
C ALA A 158 6.87 11.75 9.86
N LEU A 159 5.88 11.93 8.99
CA LEU A 159 5.79 13.06 8.06
C LEU A 159 4.62 13.97 8.45
N GLU A 160 4.80 15.28 8.34
CA GLU A 160 3.68 16.22 8.45
C GLU A 160 2.69 16.00 7.30
N ALA A 161 1.42 15.72 7.60
CA ALA A 161 0.43 15.40 6.57
C ALA A 161 0.19 16.54 5.56
N ARG A 162 0.45 17.79 5.97
CA ARG A 162 0.23 18.99 5.15
C ARG A 162 1.27 19.20 4.05
N ASN A 163 2.53 18.81 4.27
CA ASN A 163 3.63 19.17 3.40
C ASN A 163 4.66 18.06 3.19
N GLY A 164 4.53 16.90 3.85
CA GLY A 164 5.43 15.76 3.68
C GLY A 164 6.82 15.92 4.31
N LYS A 165 7.09 17.01 5.06
CA LYS A 165 8.37 17.17 5.76
C LYS A 165 8.44 16.20 6.95
N PRO A 166 9.59 15.55 7.19
CA PRO A 166 9.80 14.78 8.41
C PRO A 166 9.56 15.62 9.67
N VAL A 167 8.90 15.04 10.66
CA VAL A 167 8.66 15.69 11.95
C VAL A 167 9.93 15.58 12.78
N GLU A 168 10.73 16.64 12.85
CA GLU A 168 12.08 16.63 13.45
C GLU A 168 12.16 16.04 14.87
N SER A 169 11.08 16.18 15.66
CA SER A 169 11.00 15.66 17.04
C SER A 169 10.71 14.17 17.15
N PHE A 170 10.49 13.48 16.04
CA PHE A 170 10.25 12.04 16.00
C PHE A 170 11.54 11.27 15.75
N GLY A 171 11.95 10.43 16.70
CA GLY A 171 13.20 9.67 16.62
C GLY A 171 14.41 10.58 16.43
N GLU A 172 15.26 10.23 15.47
CA GLU A 172 16.41 11.02 15.06
C GLU A 172 16.11 11.69 13.72
N GLY A 173 15.92 13.02 13.72
CA GLY A 173 15.71 13.79 12.49
C GLY A 173 14.42 13.46 11.73
N GLY A 174 13.41 12.90 12.42
CA GLY A 174 12.13 12.51 11.84
C GLY A 174 11.98 11.03 11.52
N SER A 175 12.96 10.19 11.87
CA SER A 175 12.86 8.74 11.71
C SER A 175 13.41 7.92 12.87
N VAL A 176 12.94 6.69 12.97
CA VAL A 176 13.46 5.65 13.87
C VAL A 176 14.07 4.54 13.02
N ASP A 177 15.33 4.18 13.31
CA ASP A 177 15.95 2.97 12.74
C ASP A 177 15.42 1.73 13.49
N LEU A 178 14.57 0.97 12.80
CA LEU A 178 13.95 -0.25 13.32
C LEU A 178 14.95 -1.39 13.50
N LYS A 179 16.20 -1.26 13.02
CA LYS A 179 17.24 -2.27 13.14
C LYS A 179 18.09 -2.11 14.39
N THR A 180 17.87 -1.04 15.15
CA THR A 180 18.56 -0.81 16.41
C THR A 180 18.40 -2.01 17.36
N GLY A 181 19.53 -2.56 17.81
CA GLY A 181 19.55 -3.72 18.72
C GLY A 181 19.25 -5.06 18.06
N MET A 182 19.35 -5.16 16.73
CA MET A 182 19.23 -6.42 15.98
C MET A 182 20.59 -6.94 15.53
N ILE A 183 20.62 -8.20 15.09
CA ILE A 183 21.79 -8.78 14.40
C ILE A 183 22.11 -7.91 13.18
N PRO A 184 23.39 -7.55 12.94
CA PRO A 184 23.78 -6.73 11.80
C PRO A 184 23.28 -7.29 10.48
N GLU A 185 22.85 -6.38 9.60
CA GLU A 185 22.41 -6.73 8.25
C GLU A 185 23.54 -7.36 7.44
N GLY A 186 23.16 -8.25 6.53
CA GLY A 186 24.01 -8.82 5.50
C GLY A 186 23.17 -9.18 4.27
N PRO A 187 23.80 -9.65 3.18
CA PRO A 187 23.08 -9.99 1.93
C PRO A 187 21.90 -10.96 2.12
N ASP A 188 21.99 -11.81 3.15
CA ASP A 188 20.99 -12.83 3.50
C ASP A 188 20.27 -12.54 4.83
N ARG A 189 20.43 -11.32 5.38
CA ARG A 189 19.91 -10.89 6.70
C ARG A 189 19.32 -9.48 6.61
N SER A 190 18.46 -9.23 5.62
CA SER A 190 17.81 -7.94 5.44
C SER A 190 16.69 -7.72 6.47
N TYR A 191 16.40 -6.47 6.82
CA TYR A 191 15.21 -6.11 7.58
C TYR A 191 14.38 -5.09 6.79
N ALA A 192 13.16 -5.47 6.44
CA ALA A 192 12.25 -4.65 5.66
C ALA A 192 10.91 -4.47 6.36
N VAL A 193 10.13 -3.48 5.94
CA VAL A 193 8.71 -3.37 6.27
C VAL A 193 7.92 -3.15 4.99
N THR A 194 7.00 -4.08 4.70
CA THR A 194 6.20 -4.06 3.46
C THR A 194 4.77 -3.59 3.69
N SER A 195 4.24 -3.71 4.92
CA SER A 195 2.88 -3.31 5.29
C SER A 195 2.84 -2.01 6.09
N PRO A 196 1.74 -1.23 6.01
CA PRO A 196 1.60 -0.02 6.79
C PRO A 196 1.62 -0.30 8.30
N PRO A 197 2.12 0.64 9.12
CA PRO A 197 1.98 0.58 10.56
C PRO A 197 0.51 0.47 11.00
N LEU A 198 0.25 -0.15 12.15
CA LEU A 198 -1.04 -0.04 12.81
C LEU A 198 -0.98 1.08 13.85
N VAL A 199 -1.92 2.03 13.79
CA VAL A 199 -2.02 3.10 14.78
C VAL A 199 -3.11 2.76 15.77
N TYR A 200 -2.77 2.71 17.06
CA TYR A 200 -3.73 2.59 18.17
C TYR A 200 -3.53 3.76 19.13
N LYS A 201 -4.46 4.72 19.12
CA LYS A 201 -4.32 5.99 19.85
C LYS A 201 -2.99 6.67 19.52
N ASP A 202 -2.06 6.70 20.47
CA ASP A 202 -0.75 7.31 20.34
C ASP A 202 0.38 6.29 20.18
N LEU A 203 0.06 5.06 19.81
CA LEU A 203 1.01 4.00 19.54
C LEU A 203 1.03 3.66 18.06
N VAL A 204 2.24 3.55 17.52
CA VAL A 204 2.54 3.04 16.17
C VAL A 204 3.10 1.64 16.33
N ILE A 205 2.29 0.63 16.03
CA ILE A 205 2.61 -0.79 16.18
C ILE A 205 3.13 -1.32 14.84
N MET A 206 4.30 -1.94 14.89
CA MET A 206 5.12 -2.33 13.76
C MET A 206 5.38 -3.83 13.75
N GLY A 207 5.07 -4.46 12.61
CA GLY A 207 5.63 -5.76 12.23
C GLY A 207 6.89 -5.60 11.36
N SER A 208 7.26 -6.65 10.65
CA SER A 208 8.46 -6.69 9.81
C SER A 208 8.37 -7.77 8.72
N ALA A 209 9.22 -7.63 7.71
CA ALA A 209 9.54 -8.66 6.73
C ALA A 209 11.03 -9.00 6.86
N VAL A 210 11.33 -10.21 7.30
CA VAL A 210 12.70 -10.73 7.45
C VAL A 210 12.87 -11.99 6.60
N PRO A 211 14.11 -12.42 6.28
CA PRO A 211 14.33 -13.61 5.47
C PRO A 211 13.85 -14.90 6.13
N ASP A 212 13.17 -15.73 5.33
CA ASP A 212 12.65 -17.04 5.74
C ASP A 212 13.62 -18.18 5.39
N SER A 213 14.70 -17.90 4.64
CA SER A 213 15.59 -18.91 4.06
C SER A 213 16.80 -19.30 4.92
N LEU A 214 17.04 -18.60 6.04
CA LEU A 214 18.18 -18.86 6.91
C LEU A 214 17.72 -19.07 8.35
N PRO A 215 18.29 -20.06 9.07
CA PRO A 215 17.96 -20.31 10.47
C PRO A 215 18.07 -19.08 11.39
N GLN A 216 19.14 -18.30 11.25
CA GLN A 216 19.37 -17.11 12.07
C GLN A 216 19.38 -15.83 11.23
N GLY A 217 18.74 -14.79 11.76
CA GLY A 217 18.56 -13.50 11.10
C GLY A 217 18.02 -12.41 12.04
N PRO A 218 17.70 -11.22 11.49
CA PRO A 218 17.05 -10.16 12.26
C PRO A 218 15.74 -10.67 12.88
N SER A 219 15.46 -10.24 14.10
CA SER A 219 14.26 -10.65 14.83
C SER A 219 12.98 -10.11 14.16
N GLY A 220 11.97 -10.98 14.09
CA GLY A 220 10.62 -10.68 13.58
C GLY A 220 9.68 -9.96 14.57
N ASP A 221 10.18 -9.53 15.72
CA ASP A 221 9.35 -9.07 16.84
C ASP A 221 8.46 -7.87 16.50
N VAL A 222 7.26 -7.91 17.08
CA VAL A 222 6.32 -6.80 17.00
C VAL A 222 6.63 -5.76 18.07
N ARG A 223 6.68 -4.49 17.67
CA ARG A 223 7.09 -3.37 18.53
C ARG A 223 6.11 -2.22 18.43
N ALA A 224 5.89 -1.51 19.53
CA ALA A 224 5.13 -0.27 19.53
C ALA A 224 5.99 0.93 19.87
N PHE A 225 5.82 2.00 19.13
CA PHE A 225 6.49 3.28 19.32
C PHE A 225 5.49 4.37 19.65
N ASP A 226 5.87 5.32 20.49
CA ASP A 226 5.08 6.51 20.76
C ASP A 226 4.98 7.36 19.47
N ALA A 227 3.76 7.67 19.04
CA ALA A 227 3.46 8.37 17.79
C ALA A 227 4.05 9.80 17.74
N ARG A 228 4.31 10.42 18.89
CA ARG A 228 4.83 11.78 18.96
C ARG A 228 6.34 11.82 18.87
N THR A 229 7.01 10.89 19.54
CA THR A 229 8.44 10.93 19.82
C THR A 229 9.24 9.82 19.16
N GLY A 230 8.60 8.75 18.70
CA GLY A 230 9.27 7.57 18.12
C GLY A 230 9.97 6.68 19.16
N LYS A 231 9.76 6.93 20.46
CA LYS A 231 10.35 6.08 21.51
C LYS A 231 9.67 4.71 21.55
N LEU A 232 10.45 3.64 21.69
CA LEU A 232 9.94 2.30 21.92
C LEU A 232 9.17 2.25 23.25
N VAL A 233 7.94 1.76 23.22
CA VAL A 233 7.05 1.64 24.38
C VAL A 233 7.00 0.19 24.86
N TRP A 234 6.81 -0.76 23.95
CA TRP A 234 6.83 -2.18 24.25
C TRP A 234 7.32 -3.01 23.06
N ARG A 235 7.77 -4.24 23.36
CA ARG A 235 8.21 -5.25 22.40
C ARG A 235 7.58 -6.59 22.78
N PHE A 236 7.04 -7.29 21.80
CA PHE A 236 6.56 -8.66 21.93
C PHE A 236 7.51 -9.59 21.19
N HIS A 237 8.16 -10.51 21.91
CA HIS A 237 9.04 -11.51 21.31
C HIS A 237 8.20 -12.59 20.62
N THR A 238 8.28 -12.67 19.29
CA THR A 238 7.55 -13.70 18.53
C THR A 238 8.24 -15.05 18.60
N VAL A 239 9.55 -15.05 18.83
CA VAL A 239 10.33 -16.17 19.35
C VAL A 239 10.56 -15.94 20.85
N PRO A 240 9.85 -16.64 21.74
CA PRO A 240 9.93 -16.40 23.18
C PRO A 240 11.32 -16.68 23.73
N HIS A 241 11.80 -15.81 24.61
CA HIS A 241 13.05 -16.00 25.34
C HIS A 241 12.89 -16.93 26.57
N PRO A 242 13.97 -17.43 27.18
CA PRO A 242 13.88 -18.24 28.39
C PRO A 242 13.08 -17.56 29.50
N GLY A 243 12.09 -18.27 30.05
CA GLY A 243 11.15 -17.76 31.05
C GLY A 243 9.88 -17.13 30.46
N GLU A 244 9.81 -16.92 29.16
CA GLU A 244 8.59 -16.49 28.46
C GLU A 244 7.75 -17.69 28.00
N PHE A 245 6.45 -17.48 27.89
CA PHE A 245 5.51 -18.52 27.46
C PHE A 245 5.83 -19.00 26.04
N GLY A 246 5.98 -20.31 25.86
CA GLY A 246 6.19 -20.95 24.56
C GLY A 246 7.67 -21.21 24.23
N ASN A 247 8.62 -20.70 25.02
CA ASN A 247 10.06 -20.98 24.82
C ASN A 247 10.37 -22.48 24.94
N ASP A 248 9.65 -23.18 25.82
CA ASP A 248 9.71 -24.63 26.03
C ASP A 248 9.30 -25.46 24.80
N THR A 249 8.70 -24.83 23.79
CA THR A 249 8.34 -25.48 22.52
C THR A 249 9.44 -25.42 21.46
N TRP A 250 10.59 -24.84 21.80
CA TRP A 250 11.78 -24.79 20.95
C TRP A 250 12.84 -25.74 21.51
N ASP A 251 13.38 -26.60 20.66
CA ASP A 251 14.43 -27.54 21.06
C ASP A 251 15.74 -26.79 21.37
N ALA A 252 16.29 -27.03 22.56
CA ALA A 252 17.53 -26.47 23.06
C ALA A 252 17.71 -24.96 22.75
N ASP A 253 18.73 -24.63 21.97
CA ASP A 253 19.10 -23.25 21.62
C ASP A 253 18.53 -22.80 20.27
N SER A 254 17.59 -23.55 19.68
CA SER A 254 17.04 -23.24 18.36
C SER A 254 16.28 -21.91 18.29
N TRP A 255 15.87 -21.36 19.44
CA TRP A 255 15.25 -20.04 19.56
C TRP A 255 16.23 -18.88 19.42
N LYS A 256 17.52 -19.08 19.71
CA LYS A 256 18.52 -17.99 19.74
C LYS A 256 18.71 -17.44 18.34
N ASP A 257 18.55 -16.12 18.20
CA ASP A 257 18.79 -15.39 16.95
C ASP A 257 17.95 -15.90 15.77
N ARG A 258 16.86 -16.60 16.05
CA ARG A 258 16.00 -17.26 15.05
C ARG A 258 15.37 -16.25 14.10
N GLY A 259 15.48 -16.51 12.80
CA GLY A 259 14.79 -15.75 11.74
C GLY A 259 13.33 -16.20 11.55
N GLY A 260 12.61 -15.50 10.68
CA GLY A 260 11.18 -15.71 10.46
C GLY A 260 10.33 -15.25 11.65
N THR A 261 9.17 -15.87 11.86
CA THR A 261 8.18 -15.55 12.91
C THR A 261 7.80 -14.07 12.97
N ASN A 262 7.87 -13.39 11.83
CA ASN A 262 7.58 -11.98 11.70
C ASN A 262 6.09 -11.74 11.41
N VAL A 263 5.73 -10.46 11.30
CA VAL A 263 4.37 -10.03 10.91
C VAL A 263 4.51 -9.11 9.71
N TRP A 264 4.65 -9.69 8.53
CA TRP A 264 4.76 -8.92 7.29
C TRP A 264 3.41 -8.52 6.73
N ALA A 265 2.35 -9.26 7.06
CA ALA A 265 0.97 -8.93 6.71
C ALA A 265 0.43 -7.76 7.56
N PRO A 266 -0.54 -6.97 7.07
CA PRO A 266 -1.19 -5.94 7.88
C PRO A 266 -1.86 -6.55 9.13
N MET A 267 -1.84 -5.82 10.24
CA MET A 267 -2.51 -6.22 11.49
C MET A 267 -3.93 -5.66 11.56
N SER A 268 -4.76 -6.17 12.48
CA SER A 268 -6.04 -5.55 12.83
C SER A 268 -6.12 -5.22 14.31
N CYS A 269 -7.00 -4.28 14.66
CA CYS A 269 -7.17 -3.82 16.03
C CYS A 269 -8.65 -3.60 16.37
N ASP A 270 -9.07 -4.15 17.50
CA ASP A 270 -10.31 -3.76 18.18
C ASP A 270 -9.97 -2.52 19.02
N GLU A 271 -10.12 -1.33 18.42
CA GLU A 271 -9.74 -0.07 19.06
C GLU A 271 -10.56 0.22 20.34
N GLU A 272 -11.81 -0.23 20.38
CA GLU A 272 -12.69 -0.08 21.54
C GLU A 272 -12.10 -0.80 22.76
N ARG A 273 -11.63 -2.04 22.56
CA ARG A 273 -11.10 -2.88 23.64
C ARG A 273 -9.59 -2.76 23.83
N GLY A 274 -8.89 -2.17 22.85
CA GLY A 274 -7.44 -2.08 22.84
C GLY A 274 -6.77 -3.43 22.64
N ILE A 275 -7.27 -4.23 21.69
CA ILE A 275 -6.69 -5.54 21.34
C ILE A 275 -6.13 -5.46 19.92
N VAL A 276 -4.88 -5.87 19.72
CA VAL A 276 -4.26 -6.02 18.40
C VAL A 276 -4.10 -7.49 18.07
N TYR A 277 -4.37 -7.87 16.82
CA TYR A 277 -4.28 -9.23 16.31
C TYR A 277 -3.15 -9.36 15.30
N LEU A 278 -2.25 -10.28 15.58
CA LEU A 278 -1.01 -10.50 14.85
C LEU A 278 -1.11 -11.82 14.06
N PRO A 279 -1.08 -11.77 12.72
CA PRO A 279 -0.87 -12.96 11.89
C PRO A 279 0.63 -13.30 11.83
N VAL A 280 1.13 -14.07 12.80
CA VAL A 280 2.56 -14.44 12.87
C VAL A 280 2.89 -15.50 11.82
N THR A 281 4.05 -15.37 11.17
CA THR A 281 4.48 -16.18 10.01
C THR A 281 5.33 -17.38 10.42
N ALA A 282 5.81 -18.15 9.44
CA ALA A 282 6.65 -19.33 9.68
C ALA A 282 8.00 -18.99 10.30
N ALA A 283 8.53 -19.88 11.13
CA ALA A 283 9.90 -19.84 11.63
C ALA A 283 10.88 -20.23 10.51
N ALA A 284 11.98 -19.51 10.38
CA ALA A 284 13.01 -19.83 9.40
C ALA A 284 13.87 -21.03 9.87
N GLU A 285 14.42 -21.89 9.02
CA GLU A 285 14.11 -21.98 7.58
C GLU A 285 12.74 -22.64 7.37
N ASP A 286 11.97 -22.16 6.40
CA ASP A 286 10.55 -22.49 6.24
C ASP A 286 10.24 -23.80 5.47
N ARG A 287 11.25 -24.53 5.00
CA ARG A 287 11.12 -25.83 4.29
C ARG A 287 11.93 -26.97 4.92
N TYR A 288 12.71 -26.67 5.95
CA TYR A 288 13.45 -27.61 6.78
C TYR A 288 13.52 -27.08 8.23
N GLY A 289 12.93 -27.83 9.16
CA GLY A 289 12.86 -27.60 10.59
C GLY A 289 13.74 -28.52 11.44
N GLY A 290 14.62 -29.33 10.84
CA GLY A 290 15.48 -30.27 11.57
C GLY A 290 16.42 -29.64 12.62
N ASP A 291 16.73 -28.34 12.52
CA ASP A 291 17.49 -27.56 13.50
C ASP A 291 16.61 -26.81 14.53
N ARG A 292 15.28 -26.89 14.40
CA ARG A 292 14.28 -26.21 15.24
C ARG A 292 13.11 -27.14 15.59
N LYS A 293 13.40 -28.31 16.14
CA LYS A 293 12.35 -29.27 16.52
C LYS A 293 11.40 -28.67 17.57
N GLY A 294 10.17 -29.17 17.57
CA GLY A 294 9.11 -28.73 18.47
C GLY A 294 8.04 -27.91 17.77
N ALA A 295 7.05 -27.43 18.54
CA ALA A 295 5.94 -26.66 17.98
C ALA A 295 6.34 -25.25 17.55
N ASN A 296 7.47 -24.73 18.05
CA ASN A 296 8.03 -23.43 17.66
C ASN A 296 7.09 -22.22 17.90
N LEU A 297 6.40 -22.16 19.04
CA LEU A 297 5.51 -21.03 19.33
C LEU A 297 6.31 -19.73 19.40
N PHE A 298 5.90 -18.63 18.75
CA PHE A 298 4.58 -18.37 18.16
C PHE A 298 4.51 -18.46 16.62
N SER A 299 5.35 -19.29 15.99
CA SER A 299 5.30 -19.54 14.53
C SER A 299 3.89 -19.91 14.06
N ASN A 300 3.45 -19.31 12.95
CA ASN A 300 2.15 -19.54 12.30
C ASN A 300 0.95 -19.41 13.25
N ALA A 301 1.03 -18.51 14.22
CA ALA A 301 -0.03 -18.29 15.20
C ALA A 301 -0.79 -16.98 14.96
N LEU A 302 -2.10 -17.02 15.15
CA LEU A 302 -2.89 -15.82 15.39
C LEU A 302 -2.71 -15.44 16.86
N VAL A 303 -2.06 -14.31 17.13
CA VAL A 303 -1.78 -13.84 18.50
C VAL A 303 -2.59 -12.58 18.79
N ALA A 304 -3.31 -12.56 19.90
CA ALA A 304 -3.98 -11.35 20.41
C ALA A 304 -3.19 -10.73 21.56
N LEU A 305 -2.85 -9.45 21.43
CA LEU A 305 -2.14 -8.68 22.46
C LEU A 305 -3.00 -7.51 22.96
N ASP A 306 -2.80 -7.12 24.21
CA ASP A 306 -3.20 -5.81 24.68
C ASP A 306 -2.36 -4.74 23.96
N ALA A 307 -2.99 -3.90 23.15
CA ALA A 307 -2.31 -2.93 22.29
C ALA A 307 -1.52 -1.87 23.07
N ARG A 308 -1.85 -1.64 24.36
CA ARG A 308 -1.19 -0.63 25.20
C ARG A 308 0.13 -1.16 25.77
N THR A 309 0.20 -2.46 26.04
CA THR A 309 1.29 -3.07 26.82
C THR A 309 2.08 -4.13 26.07
N GLY A 310 1.57 -4.64 24.95
CA GLY A 310 2.15 -5.77 24.23
C GLY A 310 1.93 -7.12 24.93
N LYS A 311 1.17 -7.15 26.04
CA LYS A 311 0.94 -8.38 26.80
C LYS A 311 0.04 -9.34 26.02
N ARG A 312 0.46 -10.60 25.91
CA ARG A 312 -0.34 -11.68 25.31
C ARG A 312 -1.64 -11.89 26.07
N LEU A 313 -2.76 -11.84 25.36
CA LEU A 313 -4.10 -12.17 25.86
C LEU A 313 -4.41 -13.63 25.58
N TRP A 314 -4.35 -14.02 24.30
CA TRP A 314 -4.54 -15.39 23.84
C TRP A 314 -3.78 -15.59 22.52
N HIS A 315 -3.62 -16.84 22.11
CA HIS A 315 -3.12 -17.17 20.77
C HIS A 315 -3.71 -18.52 20.32
N TYR A 316 -3.68 -18.78 19.01
CA TYR A 316 -3.94 -20.09 18.43
C TYR A 316 -2.92 -20.36 17.33
N GLN A 317 -2.20 -21.48 17.41
CA GLN A 317 -1.25 -21.89 16.36
C GLN A 317 -2.00 -22.61 15.24
N ILE A 318 -1.95 -22.06 14.03
CA ILE A 318 -2.71 -22.53 12.87
C ILE A 318 -1.93 -23.57 12.05
N VAL A 319 -0.59 -23.48 12.02
CA VAL A 319 0.29 -24.49 11.41
C VAL A 319 1.30 -24.93 12.46
N HIS A 320 1.38 -26.23 12.70
CA HIS A 320 2.38 -26.80 13.60
C HIS A 320 3.65 -27.10 12.82
N HIS A 321 4.80 -26.62 13.32
CA HIS A 321 6.13 -26.93 12.77
C HIS A 321 6.16 -26.81 11.23
N ASP A 322 5.96 -25.59 10.72
CA ASP A 322 5.81 -25.31 9.28
C ASP A 322 7.01 -25.80 8.46
N LEU A 323 6.75 -26.44 7.31
CA LEU A 323 7.74 -26.92 6.33
C LEU A 323 7.34 -26.54 4.90
N TRP A 324 6.46 -25.56 4.72
CA TRP A 324 5.76 -25.26 3.47
C TRP A 324 5.73 -23.78 3.10
N ASP A 325 6.24 -22.88 3.94
CA ASP A 325 6.03 -21.43 3.84
C ASP A 325 4.52 -21.10 3.88
N TYR A 326 3.82 -21.69 4.85
CA TYR A 326 2.39 -21.49 5.09
C TYR A 326 2.11 -20.37 6.10
N ASP A 327 2.74 -19.21 5.85
CA ASP A 327 2.45 -17.96 6.54
C ASP A 327 0.96 -17.67 6.65
N LEU A 328 0.60 -16.96 7.71
CA LEU A 328 -0.67 -16.25 7.82
C LEU A 328 -0.57 -14.96 7.01
N PRO A 329 -1.08 -14.91 5.76
CA PRO A 329 -0.56 -13.96 4.79
C PRO A 329 -1.26 -12.59 4.87
N ALA A 330 -2.37 -12.49 5.60
CA ALA A 330 -3.32 -11.40 5.45
C ALA A 330 -3.83 -10.83 6.79
N GLN A 331 -4.37 -9.61 6.68
CA GLN A 331 -5.05 -8.92 7.78
C GLN A 331 -6.18 -9.77 8.37
N PRO A 332 -6.15 -10.10 9.68
CA PRO A 332 -7.28 -10.76 10.32
C PRO A 332 -8.51 -9.85 10.29
N ASN A 333 -9.65 -10.33 9.80
CA ASN A 333 -10.88 -9.53 9.73
C ASN A 333 -11.61 -9.59 11.08
N LEU A 334 -11.91 -8.44 11.67
CA LEU A 334 -12.79 -8.35 12.82
C LEU A 334 -14.24 -8.37 12.36
N ILE A 335 -14.91 -9.48 12.62
CA ILE A 335 -16.23 -9.80 12.11
C ILE A 335 -17.22 -10.03 13.25
N THR A 336 -18.49 -10.24 12.90
CA THR A 336 -19.52 -10.70 13.82
C THR A 336 -20.05 -12.05 13.35
N VAL A 337 -20.24 -12.99 14.28
CA VAL A 337 -20.90 -14.26 14.01
C VAL A 337 -22.13 -14.35 14.89
N HIS A 338 -23.28 -14.69 14.32
CA HIS A 338 -24.52 -14.86 15.04
C HIS A 338 -24.74 -16.34 15.39
N ARG A 339 -25.08 -16.59 16.65
CA ARG A 339 -25.49 -17.91 17.14
C ARG A 339 -26.76 -17.73 17.97
N ASN A 340 -27.84 -18.40 17.56
CA ASN A 340 -29.14 -18.31 18.24
C ASN A 340 -29.63 -16.85 18.44
N GLY A 341 -29.39 -16.00 17.44
CA GLY A 341 -29.73 -14.57 17.47
C GLY A 341 -28.80 -13.69 18.32
N GLN A 342 -27.76 -14.24 18.94
CA GLN A 342 -26.77 -13.47 19.71
C GLN A 342 -25.53 -13.15 18.85
N PRO A 343 -25.12 -11.87 18.77
CA PRO A 343 -23.89 -11.49 18.07
C PRO A 343 -22.67 -11.85 18.91
N ILE A 344 -21.70 -12.53 18.29
CA ILE A 344 -20.42 -12.90 18.88
C ILE A 344 -19.33 -12.07 18.19
N PRO A 345 -18.54 -11.27 18.94
CA PRO A 345 -17.39 -10.59 18.38
C PRO A 345 -16.34 -11.62 17.99
N ALA A 346 -16.00 -11.65 16.70
CA ALA A 346 -15.17 -12.69 16.13
C ALA A 346 -13.99 -12.11 15.32
N VAL A 347 -12.98 -12.94 15.13
CA VAL A 347 -11.84 -12.67 14.24
C VAL A 347 -11.69 -13.83 13.29
N ALA A 348 -11.62 -13.52 12.00
CA ALA A 348 -11.45 -14.48 10.92
C ALA A 348 -10.03 -14.36 10.35
N GLN A 349 -9.33 -15.48 10.28
CA GLN A 349 -8.00 -15.58 9.67
C GLN A 349 -8.10 -16.45 8.41
N ILE A 350 -7.92 -15.82 7.25
CA ILE A 350 -7.65 -16.54 6.01
C ILE A 350 -6.19 -17.01 6.00
N THR A 351 -5.91 -18.13 5.34
CA THR A 351 -4.59 -18.77 5.35
C THR A 351 -4.12 -19.10 3.93
N LYS A 352 -2.80 -19.23 3.73
CA LYS A 352 -2.24 -19.70 2.46
C LYS A 352 -2.79 -21.07 2.06
N MET A 353 -3.18 -21.91 3.01
CA MET A 353 -3.75 -23.24 2.75
C MET A 353 -5.17 -23.19 2.16
N GLY A 354 -5.81 -22.02 2.10
CA GLY A 354 -7.21 -21.94 1.71
C GLY A 354 -8.17 -22.46 2.77
N LEU A 355 -7.75 -22.44 4.05
CA LEU A 355 -8.60 -22.71 5.20
C LEU A 355 -8.96 -21.38 5.89
N LEU A 356 -10.18 -21.28 6.39
CA LEU A 356 -10.66 -20.13 7.16
C LEU A 356 -10.86 -20.52 8.62
N PHE A 357 -10.12 -19.87 9.52
CA PHE A 357 -10.26 -20.06 10.96
C PHE A 357 -11.04 -18.90 11.56
N VAL A 358 -12.01 -19.20 12.42
CA VAL A 358 -12.87 -18.19 13.04
C VAL A 358 -12.89 -18.40 14.55
N PHE A 359 -12.49 -17.37 15.29
CA PHE A 359 -12.41 -17.41 16.74
C PHE A 359 -13.25 -16.30 17.36
N ASN A 360 -13.76 -16.52 18.57
CA ASN A 360 -14.18 -15.43 19.44
C ASN A 360 -12.96 -14.54 19.70
N ARG A 361 -13.03 -13.28 19.27
CA ARG A 361 -11.84 -12.42 19.28
C ARG A 361 -11.38 -12.01 20.68
N LEU A 362 -12.23 -12.16 21.69
CA LEU A 362 -11.89 -11.83 23.08
C LEU A 362 -11.19 -12.98 23.80
N THR A 363 -11.51 -14.23 23.44
CA THR A 363 -11.10 -15.41 24.19
C THR A 363 -10.20 -16.37 23.42
N GLY A 364 -10.17 -16.27 22.08
CA GLY A 364 -9.46 -17.21 21.22
C GLY A 364 -10.18 -18.55 21.03
N GLN A 365 -11.39 -18.71 21.58
CA GLN A 365 -12.16 -19.95 21.41
C GLN A 365 -12.65 -20.09 19.96
N PRO A 366 -12.45 -21.25 19.32
CA PRO A 366 -12.99 -21.51 17.97
C PRO A 366 -14.52 -21.39 17.93
N LEU A 367 -15.06 -20.80 16.86
CA LEU A 367 -16.52 -20.73 16.63
C LEU A 367 -17.05 -21.82 15.70
N PHE A 368 -16.13 -22.56 15.08
CA PHE A 368 -16.36 -23.80 14.37
C PHE A 368 -15.35 -24.82 14.88
N ASP A 369 -15.74 -26.10 14.91
CA ASP A 369 -14.85 -27.15 15.41
C ASP A 369 -13.60 -27.23 14.55
N ILE A 370 -12.45 -27.45 15.19
CA ILE A 370 -11.16 -27.65 14.54
C ILE A 370 -10.67 -29.05 14.91
N GLU A 371 -10.39 -29.85 13.90
CA GLU A 371 -9.91 -31.23 14.06
C GLU A 371 -8.40 -31.30 13.85
N GLU A 372 -7.70 -31.98 14.74
CA GLU A 372 -6.32 -32.42 14.50
C GLU A 372 -6.33 -33.64 13.59
N ARG A 373 -5.88 -33.48 12.35
CA ARG A 373 -5.84 -34.59 11.37
C ARG A 373 -4.41 -35.05 11.13
N PRO A 374 -4.15 -36.37 11.09
CA PRO A 374 -2.83 -36.90 10.75
C PRO A 374 -2.37 -36.41 9.37
N VAL A 375 -1.11 -35.99 9.28
CA VAL A 375 -0.47 -35.57 8.03
C VAL A 375 0.80 -36.41 7.75
N PRO A 376 1.30 -36.46 6.51
CA PRO A 376 2.48 -37.25 6.19
C PRO A 376 3.73 -36.82 6.95
N ALA A 377 4.56 -37.79 7.35
CA ALA A 377 5.88 -37.53 7.93
C ALA A 377 6.88 -37.06 6.85
N SER A 378 7.98 -36.42 7.29
CA SER A 378 9.10 -36.07 6.42
C SER A 378 10.00 -37.27 6.13
N GLU A 379 10.50 -37.37 4.89
CA GLU A 379 11.52 -38.34 4.49
C GLU A 379 12.96 -37.78 4.55
N VAL A 380 13.10 -36.49 4.85
CA VAL A 380 14.41 -35.81 4.89
C VAL A 380 15.09 -36.10 6.23
N PRO A 381 16.34 -36.59 6.25
CA PRO A 381 17.03 -36.90 7.51
C PRO A 381 17.17 -35.71 8.46
N GLY A 382 16.96 -35.98 9.75
CA GLY A 382 17.01 -34.99 10.82
C GLY A 382 15.73 -34.15 10.97
N GLU A 383 14.85 -34.16 9.96
CA GLU A 383 13.56 -33.47 10.01
C GLU A 383 12.56 -34.22 10.88
N GLN A 384 11.73 -33.47 11.63
CA GLN A 384 10.68 -34.03 12.47
C GLN A 384 9.38 -33.26 12.26
N ALA A 385 8.69 -33.57 11.15
CA ALA A 385 7.36 -33.03 10.86
C ALA A 385 6.37 -33.31 12.01
N TRP A 386 5.50 -32.35 12.31
CA TRP A 386 4.45 -32.52 13.31
C TRP A 386 3.44 -33.60 12.86
N PRO A 387 2.97 -34.51 13.74
CA PRO A 387 2.16 -35.65 13.34
C PRO A 387 0.76 -35.29 12.85
N THR A 388 0.22 -34.14 13.25
CA THR A 388 -1.13 -33.66 12.89
C THR A 388 -1.10 -32.21 12.40
N GLN A 389 -2.19 -31.74 11.80
CA GLN A 389 -2.41 -30.32 11.57
C GLN A 389 -3.87 -29.95 11.91
N PRO A 390 -4.14 -28.68 12.27
CA PRO A 390 -5.49 -28.20 12.51
C PRO A 390 -6.27 -28.05 11.20
N PHE A 391 -7.50 -28.58 11.15
CA PHE A 391 -8.44 -28.38 10.05
C PHE A 391 -9.79 -27.88 10.59
N PRO A 392 -10.23 -26.67 10.23
CA PRO A 392 -11.57 -26.23 10.58
C PRO A 392 -12.59 -27.09 9.83
N THR A 393 -13.62 -27.52 10.54
CA THR A 393 -14.76 -28.26 9.95
C THR A 393 -15.62 -27.36 9.08
N LYS A 394 -15.63 -26.05 9.38
CA LYS A 394 -16.35 -25.02 8.63
C LYS A 394 -15.60 -23.68 8.63
N PRO A 395 -15.75 -22.89 7.54
CA PRO A 395 -16.31 -23.29 6.25
C PRO A 395 -15.45 -24.37 5.56
N PRO A 396 -15.98 -25.05 4.52
CA PRO A 396 -15.15 -25.92 3.70
C PRO A 396 -13.96 -25.14 3.10
N PRO A 397 -12.87 -25.83 2.70
CA PRO A 397 -11.72 -25.19 2.08
C PRO A 397 -12.11 -24.31 0.88
N ILE A 398 -11.54 -23.12 0.81
CA ILE A 398 -11.76 -22.13 -0.27
C ILE A 398 -10.72 -22.24 -1.39
N ALA A 399 -9.73 -23.12 -1.22
CA ALA A 399 -8.75 -23.49 -2.23
C ALA A 399 -8.55 -25.01 -2.25
N ARG A 400 -7.96 -25.52 -3.32
CA ARG A 400 -7.55 -26.93 -3.43
C ARG A 400 -6.49 -27.27 -2.39
N LEU A 401 -6.62 -28.43 -1.75
CA LEU A 401 -5.64 -28.98 -0.80
C LEU A 401 -4.81 -30.14 -1.39
N GLY A 402 -5.07 -30.49 -2.65
CA GLY A 402 -4.47 -31.59 -3.38
C GLY A 402 -5.12 -31.76 -4.74
N MET A 403 -4.65 -32.75 -5.50
CA MET A 403 -5.29 -33.17 -6.74
C MET A 403 -5.11 -34.68 -6.98
N THR A 404 -5.94 -35.24 -7.85
CA THR A 404 -5.78 -36.61 -8.38
C THR A 404 -5.26 -36.57 -9.83
N PRO A 405 -4.69 -37.69 -10.36
CA PRO A 405 -4.17 -37.73 -11.73
C PRO A 405 -5.19 -37.40 -12.83
N ASP A 406 -6.48 -37.68 -12.61
CA ASP A 406 -7.58 -37.38 -13.53
C ASP A 406 -7.98 -35.89 -13.56
N GLU A 407 -7.43 -35.08 -12.64
CA GLU A 407 -7.60 -33.63 -12.60
C GLU A 407 -6.53 -32.86 -13.40
N ILE A 408 -5.76 -33.55 -14.26
CA ILE A 408 -4.83 -32.89 -15.18
C ILE A 408 -5.59 -32.06 -16.21
N SER A 409 -5.05 -30.86 -16.48
CA SER A 409 -5.63 -29.86 -17.38
C SER A 409 -5.89 -30.44 -18.77
N GLU A 410 -7.07 -30.14 -19.30
CA GLU A 410 -7.52 -30.52 -20.64
C GLU A 410 -7.79 -29.27 -21.51
N VAL A 411 -7.27 -28.10 -21.11
CA VAL A 411 -7.56 -26.83 -21.78
C VAL A 411 -7.15 -26.83 -23.26
N THR A 412 -6.05 -27.50 -23.60
CA THR A 412 -5.73 -27.86 -24.99
C THR A 412 -5.07 -29.25 -25.03
N PRO A 413 -5.12 -29.97 -26.17
CA PRO A 413 -4.43 -31.25 -26.31
C PRO A 413 -2.92 -31.16 -26.05
N GLU A 414 -2.27 -30.07 -26.48
CA GLU A 414 -0.83 -29.86 -26.29
C GLU A 414 -0.50 -29.61 -24.81
N SER A 415 -1.29 -28.80 -24.12
CA SER A 415 -1.15 -28.53 -22.69
C SER A 415 -1.34 -29.82 -21.89
N HIS A 416 -2.37 -30.60 -22.21
CA HIS A 416 -2.64 -31.88 -21.58
C HIS A 416 -1.46 -32.86 -21.70
N ALA A 417 -0.95 -33.05 -22.92
CA ALA A 417 0.17 -33.97 -23.17
C ALA A 417 1.44 -33.53 -22.41
N GLU A 418 1.75 -32.24 -22.40
CA GLU A 418 2.90 -31.71 -21.69
C GLU A 418 2.76 -31.85 -20.16
N CYS A 419 1.58 -31.53 -19.62
CA CYS A 419 1.31 -31.65 -18.20
C CYS A 419 1.36 -33.10 -17.70
N LEU A 420 0.98 -34.08 -18.52
CA LEU A 420 1.19 -35.49 -18.20
C LEU A 420 2.68 -35.85 -18.09
N GLU A 421 3.52 -35.32 -18.97
CA GLU A 421 4.98 -35.52 -18.89
C GLU A 421 5.60 -34.84 -17.66
N ILE A 422 5.07 -33.69 -17.24
CA ILE A 422 5.49 -33.02 -16.01
C ILE A 422 5.05 -33.83 -14.79
N LEU A 423 3.80 -34.31 -14.76
CA LEU A 423 3.26 -35.12 -13.68
C LEU A 423 4.12 -36.38 -13.42
N LYS A 424 4.57 -37.07 -14.48
CA LYS A 424 5.45 -38.26 -14.38
C LYS A 424 6.77 -38.02 -13.64
N LYS A 425 7.23 -36.77 -13.57
CA LYS A 425 8.49 -36.39 -12.90
C LYS A 425 8.32 -36.13 -11.40
N GLY A 426 7.09 -36.00 -10.92
CA GLY A 426 6.78 -35.62 -9.55
C GLY A 426 5.89 -36.61 -8.81
N VAL A 427 5.69 -36.33 -7.52
CA VAL A 427 4.75 -37.02 -6.64
C VAL A 427 3.60 -36.07 -6.33
N LEU A 428 2.36 -36.53 -6.47
CA LEU A 428 1.20 -35.78 -6.01
C LEU A 428 1.19 -35.75 -4.48
N GLY A 429 1.42 -34.57 -3.91
CA GLY A 429 1.42 -34.36 -2.47
C GLY A 429 0.00 -34.40 -1.91
N LYS A 430 -0.14 -35.01 -0.73
CA LYS A 430 -1.31 -34.82 0.13
C LYS A 430 -1.25 -33.43 0.78
N ALA A 431 -2.35 -32.97 1.36
CA ALA A 431 -2.36 -31.77 2.20
C ALA A 431 -1.25 -31.88 3.27
N TYR A 432 -0.43 -30.83 3.39
CA TYR A 432 0.75 -30.81 4.28
C TYR A 432 1.73 -31.97 4.05
N GLN A 433 1.93 -32.41 2.81
CA GLN A 433 3.04 -33.33 2.48
C GLN A 433 4.36 -32.54 2.56
N PRO A 434 5.30 -32.86 3.47
CA PRO A 434 6.60 -32.20 3.49
C PRO A 434 7.37 -32.43 2.18
N PRO A 435 8.14 -31.44 1.70
CA PRO A 435 8.99 -31.60 0.52
C PRO A 435 10.01 -32.74 0.71
N GLY A 436 10.00 -33.70 -0.22
CA GLY A 436 10.95 -34.81 -0.27
C GLY A 436 12.12 -34.58 -1.24
N PHE A 437 12.91 -35.62 -1.50
CA PHE A 437 13.99 -35.58 -2.51
C PHE A 437 13.46 -35.62 -3.95
N LYS A 438 12.29 -36.21 -4.14
CA LYS A 438 11.55 -36.16 -5.41
C LYS A 438 10.73 -34.86 -5.49
N PRO A 439 10.58 -34.25 -6.68
CA PRO A 439 9.63 -33.15 -6.87
C PRO A 439 8.25 -33.52 -6.36
N THR A 440 7.76 -32.78 -5.37
CA THR A 440 6.44 -32.96 -4.77
C THR A 440 5.53 -31.82 -5.26
N ILE A 441 4.39 -32.18 -5.84
CA ILE A 441 3.35 -31.24 -6.28
C ILE A 441 2.46 -30.94 -5.07
N ILE A 442 2.54 -29.72 -4.55
CA ILE A 442 1.81 -29.28 -3.35
C ILE A 442 0.73 -28.26 -3.68
N PHE A 443 -0.40 -28.36 -2.97
CA PHE A 443 -1.56 -27.48 -3.07
C PHE A 443 -2.00 -26.97 -1.69
N PRO A 444 -2.27 -25.66 -1.56
CA PRO A 444 -1.76 -24.61 -2.43
C PRO A 444 -0.21 -24.56 -2.39
N GLY A 445 0.42 -23.99 -3.41
CA GLY A 445 1.87 -23.72 -3.36
C GLY A 445 2.23 -22.62 -2.35
N THR A 446 3.50 -22.22 -2.28
CA THR A 446 4.03 -21.12 -1.42
C THR A 446 3.32 -19.77 -1.56
N MET A 447 2.69 -19.50 -2.71
CA MET A 447 1.87 -18.30 -2.86
C MET A 447 0.50 -18.39 -2.18
N GLY A 448 0.16 -19.55 -1.64
CA GLY A 448 -1.13 -19.85 -1.07
C GLY A 448 -2.27 -19.83 -2.08
N GLY A 449 -3.45 -20.20 -1.61
CA GLY A 449 -4.71 -19.86 -2.23
C GLY A 449 -4.99 -18.38 -2.02
N PRO A 450 -5.63 -18.01 -0.91
CA PRO A 450 -5.65 -16.63 -0.43
C PRO A 450 -4.25 -16.15 -0.03
N ASN A 451 -3.98 -14.86 -0.23
CA ASN A 451 -2.72 -14.21 0.13
C ASN A 451 -3.00 -12.82 0.74
N TRP A 452 -2.02 -11.91 0.73
CA TRP A 452 -1.99 -10.69 1.53
C TRP A 452 -3.08 -9.66 1.29
N GLY A 453 -3.73 -9.71 0.13
CA GLY A 453 -4.88 -8.87 -0.17
C GLY A 453 -6.01 -9.00 0.85
N GLY A 454 -6.09 -10.15 1.53
CA GLY A 454 -7.09 -10.38 2.55
C GLY A 454 -8.49 -10.60 1.99
N ALA A 455 -9.44 -10.69 2.91
CA ALA A 455 -10.86 -10.77 2.59
C ALA A 455 -11.54 -9.42 2.86
N SER A 456 -12.68 -9.20 2.19
CA SER A 456 -13.60 -8.11 2.54
C SER A 456 -14.85 -8.69 3.20
N TYR A 457 -15.42 -7.97 4.16
CA TYR A 457 -16.49 -8.42 5.04
C TYR A 457 -17.65 -7.43 4.99
N ASP A 458 -18.85 -7.92 4.70
CA ASP A 458 -20.06 -7.11 4.78
C ASP A 458 -20.80 -7.35 6.11
N PRO A 459 -20.81 -6.38 7.05
CA PRO A 459 -21.48 -6.55 8.33
C PRO A 459 -23.01 -6.61 8.25
N ILE A 460 -23.61 -6.24 7.11
CA ILE A 460 -25.07 -6.23 6.92
C ILE A 460 -25.57 -7.60 6.47
N SER A 461 -24.94 -8.20 5.45
CA SER A 461 -25.31 -9.55 4.97
C SER A 461 -24.54 -10.67 5.66
N ASN A 462 -23.56 -10.32 6.49
CA ASN A 462 -22.64 -11.22 7.18
C ASN A 462 -21.86 -12.17 6.25
N LEU A 463 -21.53 -11.67 5.05
CA LEU A 463 -20.75 -12.38 4.05
C LEU A 463 -19.27 -11.96 4.09
N LEU A 464 -18.38 -12.94 3.98
CA LEU A 464 -16.95 -12.73 3.79
C LEU A 464 -16.56 -13.09 2.35
N PHE A 465 -15.89 -12.18 1.64
CA PHE A 465 -15.46 -12.36 0.25
C PHE A 465 -13.96 -12.60 0.19
N VAL A 466 -13.56 -13.76 -0.32
CA VAL A 466 -12.16 -14.19 -0.39
C VAL A 466 -11.81 -14.57 -1.82
N ASN A 467 -10.80 -13.92 -2.40
CA ASN A 467 -10.18 -14.41 -3.61
C ASN A 467 -9.08 -15.42 -3.31
N SER A 468 -8.98 -16.45 -4.16
CA SER A 468 -8.02 -17.52 -4.03
C SER A 468 -7.43 -17.87 -5.38
N GLN A 469 -6.16 -18.29 -5.42
CA GLN A 469 -5.55 -18.91 -6.59
C GLN A 469 -5.37 -20.42 -6.36
N ASP A 470 -5.83 -21.22 -7.30
CA ASP A 470 -5.67 -22.66 -7.25
C ASP A 470 -4.49 -23.06 -8.13
N THR A 471 -3.28 -22.66 -7.72
CA THR A 471 -2.02 -22.98 -8.43
C THR A 471 -1.05 -23.78 -7.59
N ALA A 472 -0.68 -24.97 -8.08
CA ALA A 472 0.30 -25.83 -7.44
C ALA A 472 1.74 -25.36 -7.62
N GLN A 473 2.57 -25.80 -6.68
CA GLN A 473 4.03 -25.71 -6.77
C GLN A 473 4.64 -27.12 -6.79
N MET A 474 5.71 -27.28 -7.56
CA MET A 474 6.64 -28.39 -7.49
C MET A 474 7.85 -27.99 -6.65
N VAL A 475 8.07 -28.69 -5.53
CA VAL A 475 9.18 -28.42 -4.62
C VAL A 475 9.91 -29.72 -4.28
N ARG A 476 11.23 -29.64 -4.07
CA ARG A 476 12.04 -30.75 -3.56
C ARG A 476 13.19 -30.24 -2.72
N MET A 477 13.73 -31.13 -1.90
CA MET A 477 14.92 -30.92 -1.09
C MET A 477 16.14 -31.55 -1.74
N THR A 478 17.31 -30.97 -1.48
CA THR A 478 18.62 -31.53 -1.84
C THR A 478 19.57 -31.40 -0.65
N LYS A 479 20.62 -32.23 -0.62
CA LYS A 479 21.74 -32.00 0.29
C LYS A 479 22.37 -30.64 0.00
N ALA A 480 22.59 -29.86 1.04
CA ALA A 480 23.24 -28.56 0.94
C ALA A 480 24.73 -28.71 0.60
N ARG A 481 25.35 -27.62 0.14
CA ARG A 481 26.80 -27.59 -0.10
C ARG A 481 27.57 -27.70 1.21
N GLU A 482 28.78 -28.24 1.17
CA GLU A 482 29.66 -28.28 2.34
C GLU A 482 29.87 -26.87 2.93
N GLY A 483 29.81 -26.75 4.25
CA GLY A 483 29.87 -25.47 4.96
C GLY A 483 28.54 -24.71 5.08
N SER A 484 27.43 -25.24 4.55
CA SER A 484 26.09 -24.66 4.75
C SER A 484 25.63 -24.80 6.21
N LYS A 485 24.84 -23.84 6.69
CA LYS A 485 24.25 -23.87 8.05
C LYS A 485 23.27 -25.03 8.26
N LEU A 486 22.58 -25.43 7.19
CA LEU A 486 21.63 -26.54 7.19
C LEU A 486 22.15 -27.67 6.31
N PRO A 487 21.89 -28.94 6.67
CA PRO A 487 22.31 -30.10 5.88
C PRO A 487 21.50 -30.28 4.59
N TYR A 488 20.29 -29.73 4.53
CA TYR A 488 19.38 -29.79 3.39
C TYR A 488 18.82 -28.42 3.08
N VAL A 489 18.59 -28.15 1.80
CA VAL A 489 17.98 -26.91 1.29
C VAL A 489 17.01 -27.22 0.16
N PRO A 490 16.04 -26.35 -0.11
CA PRO A 490 15.19 -26.45 -1.29
C PRO A 490 16.02 -26.39 -2.58
N ALA A 491 15.63 -27.16 -3.60
CA ALA A 491 16.27 -27.18 -4.91
C ALA A 491 15.32 -26.80 -6.04
N GLY A 492 15.86 -26.06 -7.02
CA GLY A 492 15.13 -25.61 -8.21
C GLY A 492 14.66 -24.17 -8.10
N ASP A 493 13.63 -23.82 -8.88
CA ASP A 493 12.95 -22.54 -8.77
C ASP A 493 12.19 -22.47 -7.43
N ALA A 494 12.44 -21.43 -6.64
CA ALA A 494 11.80 -21.19 -5.34
C ALA A 494 10.25 -21.14 -5.42
N PHE A 495 9.71 -20.87 -6.62
CA PHE A 495 8.28 -20.87 -6.90
C PHE A 495 7.84 -21.96 -7.88
N GLY A 496 8.75 -22.88 -8.27
CA GLY A 496 8.62 -23.78 -9.41
C GLY A 496 7.20 -24.29 -9.64
N ARG A 497 6.47 -23.66 -10.56
CA ARG A 497 5.03 -23.89 -10.69
C ARG A 497 4.74 -25.18 -11.43
N PHE A 498 3.61 -25.78 -11.08
CA PHE A 498 3.05 -26.89 -11.83
C PHE A 498 2.25 -26.35 -13.03
N TRP A 499 2.96 -25.95 -14.09
CA TRP A 499 2.40 -25.43 -15.34
C TRP A 499 3.14 -25.95 -16.57
N ASP A 500 2.53 -25.82 -17.74
CA ASP A 500 3.17 -26.13 -19.02
C ASP A 500 4.10 -24.99 -19.51
N SER A 501 4.76 -25.20 -20.65
CA SER A 501 5.63 -24.21 -21.30
C SER A 501 4.96 -22.90 -21.72
N ARG A 502 3.62 -22.87 -21.75
CA ARG A 502 2.80 -21.66 -22.00
C ARG A 502 2.33 -21.00 -20.70
N TYR A 503 2.79 -21.49 -19.55
CA TYR A 503 2.41 -21.02 -18.22
C TYR A 503 0.95 -21.30 -17.86
N TYR A 504 0.30 -22.27 -18.51
CA TYR A 504 -1.01 -22.77 -18.08
C TYR A 504 -0.84 -23.75 -16.93
N PRO A 505 -1.51 -23.55 -15.79
CA PRO A 505 -1.47 -24.50 -14.70
C PRO A 505 -1.93 -25.89 -15.15
N CYS A 506 -1.21 -26.91 -14.68
CA CYS A 506 -1.38 -28.28 -15.15
C CYS A 506 -2.55 -29.04 -14.53
N GLN A 507 -3.25 -28.44 -13.58
CA GLN A 507 -4.52 -28.89 -13.02
C GLN A 507 -5.71 -28.26 -13.77
N LYS A 508 -6.87 -28.92 -13.75
CA LYS A 508 -8.11 -28.40 -14.35
C LYS A 508 -8.54 -27.06 -13.72
N PRO A 509 -9.06 -26.10 -14.52
CA PRO A 509 -9.62 -24.86 -14.01
C PRO A 509 -10.85 -25.11 -13.09
N PRO A 510 -11.26 -24.14 -12.26
CA PRO A 510 -10.74 -22.77 -12.19
C PRO A 510 -9.37 -22.68 -11.52
N TRP A 511 -8.49 -21.83 -12.06
CA TRP A 511 -7.17 -21.51 -11.48
C TRP A 511 -7.21 -20.31 -10.54
N GLY A 512 -8.33 -19.60 -10.50
CA GLY A 512 -8.57 -18.49 -9.60
C GLY A 512 -10.07 -18.35 -9.35
N THR A 513 -10.42 -18.05 -8.11
CA THR A 513 -11.82 -17.95 -7.66
C THR A 513 -12.04 -16.73 -6.78
N LEU A 514 -13.28 -16.26 -6.73
CA LEU A 514 -13.81 -15.35 -5.73
C LEU A 514 -14.94 -16.07 -5.00
N THR A 515 -14.83 -16.24 -3.69
CA THR A 515 -15.76 -17.01 -2.86
C THR A 515 -16.45 -16.10 -1.86
N ALA A 516 -17.78 -16.19 -1.76
CA ALA A 516 -18.53 -15.63 -0.64
C ALA A 516 -18.82 -16.73 0.39
N VAL A 517 -18.46 -16.46 1.64
CA VAL A 517 -18.69 -17.34 2.79
C VAL A 517 -19.76 -16.70 3.68
N ASP A 518 -20.80 -17.47 4.00
CA ASP A 518 -21.76 -17.14 5.06
C ASP A 518 -21.11 -17.49 6.41
N LEU A 519 -20.83 -16.46 7.22
CA LEU A 519 -20.12 -16.59 8.48
C LEU A 519 -21.01 -17.14 9.61
N ASP A 520 -22.33 -17.02 9.49
CA ASP A 520 -23.24 -17.60 10.48
C ASP A 520 -23.32 -19.11 10.28
N GLN A 521 -23.40 -19.57 9.03
CA GLN A 521 -23.53 -21.00 8.76
C GLN A 521 -22.18 -21.71 8.61
N GLY A 522 -21.12 -20.97 8.31
CA GLY A 522 -19.84 -21.53 7.90
C GLY A 522 -19.98 -22.30 6.59
N THR A 523 -20.66 -21.72 5.60
CA THR A 523 -20.91 -22.35 4.29
C THR A 523 -20.50 -21.43 3.16
N ILE A 524 -20.21 -22.00 1.99
CA ILE A 524 -19.98 -21.22 0.78
C ILE A 524 -21.34 -20.80 0.22
N ARG A 525 -21.57 -19.50 0.09
CA ARG A 525 -22.80 -18.94 -0.49
C ARG A 525 -22.78 -18.99 -2.01
N TRP A 526 -21.64 -18.62 -2.59
CA TRP A 526 -21.34 -18.76 -4.02
C TRP A 526 -19.82 -18.73 -4.23
N GLN A 527 -19.38 -19.27 -5.37
CA GLN A 527 -18.00 -19.18 -5.83
C GLN A 527 -17.99 -18.87 -7.33
N ALA A 528 -17.29 -17.81 -7.73
CA ALA A 528 -17.18 -17.37 -9.11
C ALA A 528 -15.74 -17.59 -9.62
N THR A 529 -15.60 -17.97 -10.89
CA THR A 529 -14.27 -18.01 -11.54
C THR A 529 -13.72 -16.59 -11.68
N LEU A 530 -12.49 -16.38 -11.22
CA LEU A 530 -11.85 -15.07 -11.18
C LEU A 530 -10.68 -15.00 -12.17
N GLY A 531 -10.92 -14.30 -13.28
CA GLY A 531 -9.95 -14.07 -14.35
C GLY A 531 -10.18 -14.91 -15.60
N ILE A 532 -9.54 -14.51 -16.70
CA ILE A 532 -9.54 -15.24 -17.97
C ILE A 532 -8.15 -15.30 -18.58
N VAL A 533 -7.93 -16.30 -19.42
CA VAL A 533 -6.80 -16.33 -20.37
C VAL A 533 -7.36 -15.98 -21.75
N GLU A 534 -6.94 -14.83 -22.30
CA GLU A 534 -7.56 -14.24 -23.51
C GLU A 534 -7.50 -15.19 -24.71
N GLU A 535 -6.36 -15.85 -24.91
CA GLU A 535 -6.16 -16.78 -26.01
C GLU A 535 -6.93 -18.09 -25.87
N LEU A 536 -7.28 -18.53 -24.65
CA LEU A 536 -8.14 -19.69 -24.44
C LEU A 536 -9.61 -19.33 -24.69
N VAL A 537 -10.05 -18.17 -24.21
CA VAL A 537 -11.40 -17.65 -24.49
C VAL A 537 -11.61 -17.42 -25.99
N ALA A 538 -10.60 -16.91 -26.70
CA ALA A 538 -10.64 -16.75 -28.15
C ALA A 538 -10.80 -18.09 -28.91
N LYS A 539 -10.41 -19.21 -28.29
CA LYS A 539 -10.59 -20.58 -28.82
C LYS A 539 -11.92 -21.23 -28.38
N GLY A 540 -12.81 -20.47 -27.71
CA GLY A 540 -14.10 -20.98 -27.24
C GLY A 540 -14.04 -21.70 -25.89
N ILE A 541 -12.92 -21.65 -25.18
CA ILE A 541 -12.79 -22.24 -23.84
C ILE A 541 -13.42 -21.27 -22.81
N PRO A 542 -14.29 -21.74 -21.90
CA PRO A 542 -14.87 -20.89 -20.86
C PRO A 542 -13.81 -20.22 -19.97
N PRO A 543 -14.18 -19.18 -19.19
CA PRO A 543 -13.29 -18.59 -18.20
C PRO A 543 -12.59 -19.64 -17.33
N THR A 544 -11.26 -19.66 -17.40
CA THR A 544 -10.42 -20.63 -16.68
C THR A 544 -9.99 -20.13 -15.31
N GLY A 545 -10.20 -18.85 -15.00
CA GLY A 545 -9.51 -18.19 -13.89
C GLY A 545 -8.05 -17.94 -14.22
N THR A 546 -7.37 -17.17 -13.37
CA THR A 546 -5.94 -16.92 -13.45
C THR A 546 -5.36 -16.77 -12.05
N SER A 547 -4.03 -16.91 -11.92
CA SER A 547 -3.34 -16.47 -10.70
C SER A 547 -3.74 -15.04 -10.36
N ASN A 548 -3.97 -14.82 -9.07
CA ASN A 548 -4.45 -13.56 -8.55
C ASN A 548 -3.80 -13.26 -7.21
N VAL A 549 -3.46 -12.00 -7.01
CA VAL A 549 -2.90 -11.46 -5.77
C VAL A 549 -3.39 -10.02 -5.62
N GLY A 550 -3.56 -9.55 -4.39
CA GLY A 550 -4.38 -8.38 -4.09
C GLY A 550 -5.74 -8.80 -3.52
N GLY A 551 -6.52 -7.81 -3.09
CA GLY A 551 -7.74 -8.04 -2.31
C GLY A 551 -8.98 -7.40 -2.93
N SER A 552 -10.12 -7.62 -2.31
CA SER A 552 -11.40 -6.99 -2.67
C SER A 552 -11.82 -5.92 -1.67
N ILE A 553 -12.78 -5.08 -2.07
CA ILE A 553 -13.63 -4.31 -1.15
C ILE A 553 -15.10 -4.64 -1.42
N VAL A 554 -15.95 -4.46 -0.43
CA VAL A 554 -17.41 -4.57 -0.57
C VAL A 554 -18.09 -3.26 -0.19
N THR A 555 -19.18 -2.90 -0.90
CA THR A 555 -19.92 -1.67 -0.63
C THR A 555 -21.40 -1.92 -0.33
N ALA A 556 -22.04 -0.99 0.39
CA ALA A 556 -23.48 -0.99 0.62
C ALA A 556 -24.30 -0.91 -0.67
N GLY A 557 -23.69 -0.45 -1.78
CA GLY A 557 -24.27 -0.52 -3.13
C GLY A 557 -24.49 -1.94 -3.66
N GLY A 558 -24.06 -2.97 -2.93
CA GLY A 558 -24.27 -4.37 -3.29
C GLY A 558 -23.17 -4.97 -4.17
N LEU A 559 -21.99 -4.36 -4.15
CA LEU A 559 -20.91 -4.67 -5.09
C LEU A 559 -19.64 -5.13 -4.37
N VAL A 560 -18.95 -6.09 -4.96
CA VAL A 560 -17.58 -6.48 -4.60
C VAL A 560 -16.64 -6.06 -5.72
N PHE A 561 -15.70 -5.15 -5.43
CA PHE A 561 -14.72 -4.65 -6.40
C PHE A 561 -13.38 -5.37 -6.24
N ILE A 562 -12.77 -5.83 -7.35
CA ILE A 562 -11.50 -6.57 -7.32
C ILE A 562 -10.73 -6.47 -8.65
N ALA A 563 -9.40 -6.30 -8.58
CA ALA A 563 -8.50 -6.17 -9.74
C ALA A 563 -7.31 -7.18 -9.76
N ALA A 564 -7.36 -8.17 -8.87
CA ALA A 564 -6.23 -9.01 -8.46
C ALA A 564 -5.63 -9.91 -9.56
N THR A 565 -6.31 -10.07 -10.70
CA THR A 565 -5.99 -11.08 -11.71
C THR A 565 -4.90 -10.66 -12.69
N ASN A 566 -4.17 -11.65 -13.20
CA ASN A 566 -3.12 -11.45 -14.21
C ASN A 566 -3.61 -10.92 -15.56
N ASP A 567 -4.91 -11.00 -15.81
CA ASP A 567 -5.50 -10.54 -17.06
C ASP A 567 -5.74 -9.00 -17.10
N ARG A 568 -5.29 -8.30 -16.05
CA ARG A 568 -5.28 -6.83 -15.95
C ARG A 568 -6.66 -6.20 -15.99
N ARG A 569 -7.66 -6.85 -15.40
CA ARG A 569 -9.03 -6.34 -15.39
C ARG A 569 -9.48 -5.95 -13.99
N PHE A 570 -10.13 -4.79 -13.89
CA PHE A 570 -10.85 -4.36 -12.70
C PHE A 570 -12.33 -4.70 -12.86
N ARG A 571 -12.91 -5.34 -11.84
CA ARG A 571 -14.25 -5.92 -11.88
C ARG A 571 -15.11 -5.44 -10.74
N ALA A 572 -16.42 -5.46 -10.97
CA ALA A 572 -17.44 -5.40 -9.93
C ALA A 572 -18.36 -6.62 -10.04
N PHE A 573 -18.54 -7.33 -8.92
CA PHE A 573 -19.45 -8.47 -8.79
C PHE A 573 -20.65 -8.10 -7.93
N ASP A 574 -21.81 -8.68 -8.21
CA ASP A 574 -22.93 -8.66 -7.28
C ASP A 574 -22.57 -9.46 -6.02
N LYS A 575 -22.63 -8.82 -4.85
CA LYS A 575 -22.22 -9.45 -3.59
C LYS A 575 -23.08 -10.67 -3.19
N GLU A 576 -24.32 -10.75 -3.65
CA GLU A 576 -25.26 -11.82 -3.25
C GLU A 576 -25.21 -13.02 -4.20
N THR A 577 -24.89 -12.79 -5.48
CA THR A 577 -24.97 -13.84 -6.52
C THR A 577 -23.63 -14.22 -7.14
N GLY A 578 -22.59 -13.40 -6.96
CA GLY A 578 -21.29 -13.61 -7.61
C GLY A 578 -21.29 -13.33 -9.11
N LYS A 579 -22.35 -12.71 -9.65
CA LYS A 579 -22.42 -12.32 -11.06
C LYS A 579 -21.53 -11.11 -11.34
N GLU A 580 -20.66 -11.18 -12.35
CA GLU A 580 -19.90 -10.03 -12.84
C GLU A 580 -20.85 -9.01 -13.49
N LEU A 581 -20.84 -7.76 -13.00
CA LEU A 581 -21.74 -6.69 -13.46
C LEU A 581 -21.01 -5.59 -14.25
N TRP A 582 -19.70 -5.44 -14.02
CA TRP A 582 -18.88 -4.46 -14.70
C TRP A 582 -17.44 -4.92 -14.77
N ILE A 583 -16.78 -4.53 -15.86
CA ILE A 583 -15.39 -4.85 -16.11
C ILE A 583 -14.72 -3.77 -16.95
N THR A 584 -13.45 -3.47 -16.65
CA THR A 584 -12.59 -2.66 -17.50
C THR A 584 -11.16 -3.21 -17.49
N LYS A 585 -10.38 -2.88 -18.53
CA LYS A 585 -8.97 -3.27 -18.63
C LYS A 585 -8.10 -2.12 -18.12
N LEU A 586 -7.13 -2.46 -17.29
CA LEU A 586 -6.09 -1.57 -16.74
C LEU A 586 -4.79 -1.73 -17.54
N GLU A 587 -3.84 -0.82 -17.31
CA GLU A 587 -2.51 -0.88 -17.94
C GLU A 587 -1.71 -2.13 -17.50
N ALA A 588 -1.74 -2.43 -16.20
CA ALA A 588 -1.17 -3.63 -15.60
C ALA A 588 -2.15 -4.23 -14.56
N SER A 589 -1.78 -5.37 -13.96
CA SER A 589 -2.64 -6.02 -12.95
C SER A 589 -2.79 -5.16 -11.71
N GLY A 590 -4.00 -5.11 -11.17
CA GLY A 590 -4.27 -4.47 -9.89
C GLY A 590 -3.93 -5.42 -8.76
N HIS A 591 -2.64 -5.76 -8.61
CA HIS A 591 -2.10 -6.51 -7.47
C HIS A 591 -2.11 -5.68 -6.17
N ALA A 592 -3.14 -4.87 -5.98
CA ALA A 592 -3.41 -4.03 -4.83
C ALA A 592 -4.81 -4.34 -4.30
N THR A 593 -5.17 -3.82 -3.13
CA THR A 593 -6.57 -3.78 -2.71
C THR A 593 -7.17 -2.44 -3.11
N PRO A 594 -8.33 -2.38 -3.81
CA PRO A 594 -8.99 -1.13 -4.12
C PRO A 594 -9.46 -0.42 -2.85
N MET A 595 -9.85 0.85 -2.97
CA MET A 595 -10.45 1.63 -1.88
C MET A 595 -11.54 2.55 -2.44
N THR A 596 -12.44 3.03 -1.59
CA THR A 596 -13.52 3.95 -2.00
C THR A 596 -13.75 5.05 -0.96
N TYR A 597 -14.14 6.23 -1.42
CA TYR A 597 -14.44 7.38 -0.56
C TYR A 597 -15.45 8.30 -1.25
N LEU A 598 -16.01 9.23 -0.47
CA LEU A 598 -16.85 10.31 -0.95
C LEU A 598 -16.02 11.59 -1.08
N GLY A 599 -15.93 12.13 -2.29
CA GLY A 599 -15.25 13.39 -2.57
C GLY A 599 -15.93 14.55 -1.84
N PRO A 600 -15.27 15.26 -0.92
CA PRO A 600 -15.91 16.31 -0.12
C PRO A 600 -16.29 17.55 -0.93
N LYS A 601 -15.67 17.80 -2.10
CA LYS A 601 -15.94 18.95 -2.97
C LYS A 601 -17.08 18.66 -3.95
N THR A 602 -17.07 17.49 -4.60
CA THR A 602 -18.09 17.14 -5.61
C THR A 602 -19.24 16.29 -5.08
N GLY A 603 -19.12 15.69 -3.89
CA GLY A 603 -20.10 14.73 -3.37
C GLY A 603 -20.18 13.43 -4.17
N LYS A 604 -19.18 13.13 -5.01
CA LYS A 604 -19.13 11.90 -5.80
C LYS A 604 -18.37 10.80 -5.06
N GLN A 605 -18.86 9.58 -5.16
CA GLN A 605 -18.16 8.38 -4.74
C GLN A 605 -17.10 8.04 -5.78
N PHE A 606 -15.88 7.82 -5.32
CA PHE A 606 -14.77 7.34 -6.12
C PHE A 606 -14.39 5.93 -5.70
N VAL A 607 -13.98 5.10 -6.66
CA VAL A 607 -13.34 3.81 -6.41
C VAL A 607 -11.95 3.85 -7.05
N VAL A 608 -10.91 3.53 -6.28
CA VAL A 608 -9.51 3.76 -6.67
C VAL A 608 -8.71 2.48 -6.55
N ILE A 609 -7.82 2.23 -7.52
CA ILE A 609 -6.94 1.06 -7.56
C ILE A 609 -5.56 1.42 -8.08
N ALA A 610 -4.51 1.01 -7.37
CA ALA A 610 -3.15 0.99 -7.89
C ALA A 610 -2.99 -0.21 -8.83
N ALA A 611 -2.50 0.04 -10.04
CA ALA A 611 -2.47 -0.91 -11.14
C ALA A 611 -1.05 -1.10 -11.64
N GLY A 612 -0.11 -1.47 -10.76
CA GLY A 612 1.29 -1.55 -11.16
C GLY A 612 1.78 -2.89 -11.68
N GLY A 613 0.98 -3.96 -11.53
CA GLY A 613 1.33 -5.31 -11.96
C GLY A 613 2.71 -5.77 -11.50
N GLY A 614 3.36 -6.56 -12.34
CA GLY A 614 4.72 -7.03 -12.08
C GLY A 614 4.84 -8.15 -11.06
N GLY A 615 6.05 -8.34 -10.58
CA GLY A 615 6.37 -9.28 -9.51
C GLY A 615 6.35 -10.74 -9.93
N ARG A 616 5.74 -11.60 -9.09
CA ARG A 616 5.87 -13.06 -9.16
C ARG A 616 5.00 -13.73 -10.23
N TYR A 617 4.14 -12.98 -10.92
CA TYR A 617 3.04 -13.56 -11.73
C TYR A 617 2.97 -13.08 -13.18
N ASN A 618 3.40 -11.85 -13.46
CA ASN A 618 3.47 -11.34 -14.81
C ASN A 618 4.60 -10.31 -14.92
N LYS A 619 5.04 -10.05 -16.16
CA LYS A 619 6.10 -9.10 -16.47
C LYS A 619 5.58 -7.72 -16.86
N THR A 620 4.27 -7.51 -16.82
CA THR A 620 3.67 -6.24 -17.23
C THR A 620 3.67 -5.31 -16.03
N HIS A 621 4.51 -4.28 -16.09
CA HIS A 621 4.61 -3.25 -15.06
C HIS A 621 3.89 -1.97 -15.50
N SER A 622 3.33 -1.26 -14.52
CA SER A 622 2.88 0.13 -14.63
C SER A 622 3.12 0.80 -13.26
N ASP A 623 2.95 2.10 -13.21
CA ASP A 623 3.01 2.92 -12.01
C ASP A 623 1.71 3.72 -11.81
N ALA A 624 0.65 3.32 -12.51
CA ALA A 624 -0.60 4.03 -12.58
C ALA A 624 -1.51 3.75 -11.38
N VAL A 625 -2.20 4.81 -10.94
CA VAL A 625 -3.31 4.78 -10.01
C VAL A 625 -4.55 5.27 -10.74
N PHE A 626 -5.57 4.43 -10.80
CA PHE A 626 -6.84 4.74 -11.48
C PHE A 626 -7.90 5.11 -10.46
N ALA A 627 -8.62 6.21 -10.70
CA ALA A 627 -9.84 6.52 -9.99
C ALA A 627 -11.05 6.49 -10.92
N PHE A 628 -12.13 5.88 -10.44
CA PHE A 628 -13.37 5.68 -11.15
C PHE A 628 -14.52 6.36 -10.41
N ALA A 629 -15.44 6.97 -11.16
CA ALA A 629 -16.65 7.59 -10.61
C ALA A 629 -17.79 7.57 -11.63
N LEU A 630 -19.01 7.86 -11.18
CA LEU A 630 -20.12 8.19 -12.07
C LEU A 630 -19.93 9.63 -12.57
N LEU A 631 -19.80 9.79 -13.89
CA LEU A 631 -19.58 11.08 -14.54
C LEU A 631 -20.83 11.50 -15.34
N PRO A 632 -21.16 12.80 -15.41
CA PRO A 632 -22.22 13.31 -16.28
C PRO A 632 -22.04 12.85 -17.74
N GLU A 633 -23.15 12.69 -18.45
CA GLU A 633 -23.12 12.42 -19.90
C GLU A 633 -22.29 13.48 -20.64
N GLY A 634 -21.48 13.04 -21.61
CA GLY A 634 -20.58 13.90 -22.39
C GLY A 634 -19.20 14.18 -21.75
N GLN A 635 -18.99 13.92 -20.46
CA GLN A 635 -17.68 14.08 -19.81
C GLN A 635 -16.87 12.76 -19.92
N SER A 636 -16.02 12.63 -20.94
CA SER A 636 -15.38 11.35 -21.30
C SER A 636 -13.86 11.30 -21.30
N ARG A 637 -13.15 12.45 -21.21
CA ARG A 637 -11.68 12.44 -21.23
C ARG A 637 -11.12 12.39 -19.80
N PRO A 638 -10.50 11.26 -19.39
CA PRO A 638 -9.86 11.20 -18.08
C PRO A 638 -8.69 12.19 -18.02
N ARG A 639 -8.49 12.80 -16.86
CA ARG A 639 -7.26 13.57 -16.61
C ARG A 639 -6.12 12.58 -16.40
N ILE A 640 -5.08 12.66 -17.23
CA ILE A 640 -3.85 11.89 -17.07
C ILE A 640 -2.80 12.81 -16.45
N LEU A 641 -2.26 12.42 -15.31
CA LEU A 641 -1.32 13.21 -14.51
C LEU A 641 -0.06 12.39 -14.21
N SER A 642 1.06 13.08 -13.96
CA SER A 642 2.34 12.46 -13.62
C SER A 642 3.04 13.20 -12.49
N ALA A 643 3.78 12.47 -11.64
CA ALA A 643 4.61 13.04 -10.56
C ALA A 643 5.84 13.82 -11.05
N THR A 644 6.24 13.68 -12.32
CA THR A 644 7.44 14.32 -12.91
C THR A 644 7.45 15.84 -12.88
N GLU A 645 6.35 16.49 -12.49
CA GLU A 645 6.21 17.95 -12.45
C GLU A 645 6.22 18.54 -11.02
N THR A 646 6.52 17.74 -9.99
CA THR A 646 6.43 18.18 -8.57
C THR A 646 7.74 18.17 -7.77
N ARG A 647 7.83 19.11 -6.82
CA ARG A 647 8.94 19.27 -5.86
C ARG A 647 9.02 18.04 -4.94
N VAL A 648 10.17 17.36 -4.93
CA VAL A 648 10.46 16.18 -4.10
C VAL A 648 11.19 16.61 -2.82
N ILE A 649 10.70 16.18 -1.66
CA ILE A 649 11.27 16.45 -0.33
C ILE A 649 12.16 15.27 0.09
N SER A 650 13.36 15.53 0.60
CA SER A 650 14.40 14.52 0.93
C SER A 650 14.95 14.71 2.36
N THR A 651 15.40 13.61 2.99
CA THR A 651 15.76 13.49 4.43
C THR A 651 17.24 13.78 4.76
N GLY A 652 17.75 14.98 4.49
CA GLY A 652 19.12 15.36 4.89
C GLY A 652 19.16 16.13 6.22
N PRO A 653 20.07 15.82 7.16
CA PRO A 653 20.28 16.66 8.35
C PRO A 653 20.92 17.99 7.95
N GLY A 654 20.32 19.09 8.40
CA GLY A 654 20.99 20.38 8.60
C GLY A 654 21.84 20.92 7.44
N ARG A 655 21.17 21.43 6.39
CA ARG A 655 21.55 22.63 5.62
C ARG A 655 20.42 22.92 4.65
N GLU A 656 19.86 24.13 4.67
CA GLU A 656 19.25 24.66 3.45
C GLU A 656 20.22 24.38 2.30
N PRO A 657 19.75 23.89 1.14
CA PRO A 657 20.64 23.54 0.06
C PRO A 657 21.42 24.78 -0.38
N THR A 658 22.67 24.89 0.05
CA THR A 658 23.67 25.79 -0.54
C THR A 658 24.02 25.36 -1.96
N ASN A 659 23.55 24.18 -2.39
CA ASN A 659 23.61 23.71 -3.76
C ASN A 659 22.20 23.30 -4.24
N MET A 660 21.59 24.18 -5.03
CA MET A 660 20.55 23.78 -5.97
C MET A 660 21.16 22.76 -6.95
N THR A 661 20.93 21.46 -6.74
CA THR A 661 21.21 20.40 -7.72
C THR A 661 19.96 20.02 -8.51
N VAL A 662 19.20 21.02 -8.95
CA VAL A 662 18.72 20.95 -10.33
C VAL A 662 19.78 21.74 -11.09
N ALA A 663 20.51 21.09 -12.00
CA ALA A 663 21.19 21.86 -13.03
C ALA A 663 20.08 22.66 -13.72
N ALA A 664 19.92 23.93 -13.34
CA ALA A 664 18.94 24.81 -13.93
C ALA A 664 19.35 24.90 -15.40
N LYS A 665 18.67 24.12 -16.24
CA LYS A 665 19.07 23.92 -17.62
C LYS A 665 19.08 25.30 -18.27
N VAL A 666 20.23 25.71 -18.79
CA VAL A 666 20.37 26.94 -19.56
C VAL A 666 19.28 26.93 -20.62
N GLN A 667 18.35 27.88 -20.53
CA GLN A 667 17.25 27.96 -21.49
C GLN A 667 17.80 28.63 -22.74
N SER A 668 17.76 27.91 -23.87
CA SER A 668 18.16 28.48 -25.15
C SER A 668 17.22 29.62 -25.51
N GLN A 669 17.76 30.81 -25.72
CA GLN A 669 16.98 31.95 -26.16
C GLN A 669 16.90 31.98 -27.70
N PRO A 670 15.80 32.50 -28.28
CA PRO A 670 15.65 32.62 -29.74
C PRO A 670 16.78 33.40 -30.40
N VAL A 671 17.33 34.40 -29.70
CA VAL A 671 18.58 35.08 -30.03
C VAL A 671 19.51 34.90 -28.82
N PRO A 672 20.71 34.30 -28.97
CA PRO A 672 21.66 34.18 -27.87
C PRO A 672 22.01 35.55 -27.29
N PHE A 673 21.92 35.69 -25.96
CA PHE A 673 22.14 36.96 -25.26
C PHE A 673 22.96 36.74 -23.98
N SER A 674 24.11 37.40 -23.90
CA SER A 674 25.02 37.36 -22.74
C SER A 674 24.86 38.63 -21.91
N HIS A 675 24.32 38.51 -20.70
CA HIS A 675 24.23 39.64 -19.76
C HIS A 675 25.61 40.09 -19.31
N LYS A 676 26.55 39.15 -19.17
CA LYS A 676 27.96 39.42 -18.84
C LYS A 676 28.61 40.36 -19.85
N GLN A 677 28.46 40.08 -21.15
CA GLN A 677 29.06 40.93 -22.19
C GLN A 677 28.47 42.35 -22.20
N HIS A 678 27.15 42.47 -22.06
CA HIS A 678 26.50 43.78 -22.07
C HIS A 678 26.81 44.58 -20.79
N SER A 679 26.83 43.93 -19.62
CA SER A 679 27.20 44.59 -18.37
C SER A 679 28.66 45.03 -18.35
N GLN A 680 29.59 44.25 -18.92
CA GLN A 680 31.00 44.64 -19.06
C GLN A 680 31.21 45.87 -19.96
N LEU A 681 30.24 46.17 -20.83
CA LEU A 681 30.22 47.39 -21.66
C LEU A 681 29.59 48.59 -20.94
N GLY A 682 29.24 48.47 -19.65
CA GLY A 682 28.65 49.53 -18.84
C GLY A 682 27.14 49.72 -19.04
N LEU A 683 26.45 48.75 -19.65
CA LEU A 683 24.99 48.81 -19.81
C LEU A 683 24.30 48.37 -18.51
N GLU A 684 23.51 49.28 -17.96
CA GLU A 684 22.67 49.03 -16.78
C GLU A 684 21.43 48.19 -17.14
N CYS A 685 20.91 47.43 -16.16
CA CYS A 685 19.73 46.57 -16.37
C CYS A 685 18.50 47.35 -16.86
N SER A 686 18.36 48.61 -16.43
CA SER A 686 17.25 49.50 -16.79
C SER A 686 17.25 49.90 -18.26
N VAL A 687 18.40 49.82 -18.96
CA VAL A 687 18.45 50.09 -20.41
C VAL A 687 17.66 49.04 -21.17
N CYS A 688 17.74 47.78 -20.73
CA CYS A 688 16.99 46.67 -21.34
C CYS A 688 15.62 46.46 -20.67
N HIS A 689 15.47 46.83 -19.41
CA HIS A 689 14.24 46.67 -18.63
C HIS A 689 13.72 48.03 -18.13
N PRO A 690 13.33 48.95 -19.04
CA PRO A 690 13.06 50.35 -18.70
C PRO A 690 11.89 50.54 -17.72
N THR A 691 10.94 49.60 -17.72
CA THR A 691 9.77 49.63 -16.83
C THR A 691 9.95 48.82 -15.55
N ALA A 692 11.09 48.15 -15.33
CA ALA A 692 11.29 47.40 -14.09
C ALA A 692 11.15 48.29 -12.84
N ALA A 693 11.66 49.53 -12.90
CA ALA A 693 11.59 50.47 -11.78
C ALA A 693 10.25 51.20 -11.66
N THR A 694 9.50 51.33 -12.76
CA THR A 694 8.36 52.26 -12.86
C THR A 694 7.02 51.57 -13.15
N GLY A 695 7.04 50.34 -13.65
CA GLY A 695 5.86 49.54 -13.99
C GLY A 695 5.72 48.27 -13.16
N ASP A 696 4.55 47.65 -13.21
CA ASP A 696 4.30 46.40 -12.48
C ASP A 696 5.00 45.20 -13.16
N VAL A 697 5.27 45.30 -14.46
CA VAL A 697 6.03 44.32 -15.24
C VAL A 697 7.39 44.88 -15.67
N ALA A 698 8.46 44.08 -15.58
CA ALA A 698 9.72 44.37 -16.23
C ALA A 698 9.59 44.04 -17.73
N GLN A 699 9.38 45.06 -18.56
CA GLN A 699 9.39 44.86 -20.02
C GLN A 699 10.77 44.43 -20.50
N ILE A 700 10.80 43.77 -21.65
CA ILE A 700 12.00 43.31 -22.35
C ILE A 700 12.20 44.24 -23.55
N PRO A 701 13.44 44.60 -23.96
CA PRO A 701 13.61 45.67 -24.93
C PRO A 701 13.11 45.23 -26.31
N HIS A 702 12.70 46.21 -27.12
CA HIS A 702 12.28 45.95 -28.48
C HIS A 702 13.50 45.61 -29.35
N SER A 703 13.27 44.91 -30.46
CA SER A 703 14.34 44.55 -31.40
C SER A 703 15.06 45.79 -31.97
N ALA A 704 14.35 46.91 -32.10
CA ALA A 704 14.89 48.20 -32.52
C ALA A 704 15.91 48.78 -31.51
N ASP A 705 15.67 48.63 -30.21
CA ASP A 705 16.56 49.12 -29.16
C ASP A 705 17.92 48.41 -29.22
N CYS A 706 17.89 47.07 -29.39
CA CYS A 706 19.10 46.27 -29.57
C CYS A 706 19.86 46.65 -30.85
N MET A 707 19.13 47.00 -31.92
CA MET A 707 19.72 47.33 -33.21
C MET A 707 20.34 48.73 -33.26
N SER A 708 20.03 49.62 -32.31
CA SER A 708 20.69 50.94 -32.20
C SER A 708 22.23 50.83 -32.14
N CYS A 709 22.76 49.80 -31.47
CA CYS A 709 24.19 49.50 -31.43
C CYS A 709 24.60 48.42 -32.44
N HIS A 710 23.76 47.39 -32.63
CA HIS A 710 24.10 46.23 -33.45
C HIS A 710 24.00 46.45 -34.97
N GLN A 711 23.52 47.62 -35.41
CA GLN A 711 23.66 48.07 -36.79
C GLN A 711 25.14 48.13 -37.24
N THR A 712 26.06 48.44 -36.32
CA THR A 712 27.49 48.54 -36.59
C THR A 712 28.31 47.47 -35.85
N ILE A 713 27.89 47.04 -34.66
CA ILE A 713 28.61 46.07 -33.83
C ILE A 713 28.20 44.63 -34.16
N LYS A 714 29.16 43.81 -34.60
CA LYS A 714 28.93 42.40 -34.97
C LYS A 714 27.79 42.20 -35.98
N SER A 715 27.54 43.18 -36.85
CA SER A 715 26.43 43.19 -37.83
C SER A 715 26.42 41.98 -38.78
N LYS A 716 27.57 41.33 -38.99
CA LYS A 716 27.71 40.11 -39.79
C LYS A 716 27.46 38.80 -39.01
N SER A 717 27.27 38.86 -37.69
CA SER A 717 27.04 37.66 -36.87
C SER A 717 25.67 37.03 -37.16
N PRO A 718 25.56 35.70 -37.27
CA PRO A 718 24.27 35.02 -37.49
C PRO A 718 23.19 35.41 -36.47
N SER A 719 23.56 35.59 -35.19
CA SER A 719 22.63 35.99 -34.14
C SER A 719 22.11 37.42 -34.32
N ILE A 720 22.98 38.34 -34.78
CA ILE A 720 22.62 39.73 -35.06
C ILE A 720 21.82 39.86 -36.35
N GLN A 721 22.09 39.04 -37.37
CA GLN A 721 21.23 38.96 -38.56
C GLN A 721 19.83 38.47 -38.24
N LYS A 722 19.69 37.53 -37.28
CA LYS A 722 18.39 37.09 -36.77
C LYS A 722 17.67 38.22 -36.02
N LEU A 723 18.38 38.98 -35.20
CA LEU A 723 17.86 40.17 -34.53
C LEU A 723 17.40 41.25 -35.53
N ALA A 724 18.22 41.55 -36.55
CA ALA A 724 17.90 42.51 -37.61
C ALA A 724 16.64 42.11 -38.40
N ARG A 725 16.39 40.80 -38.57
CA ARG A 725 15.15 40.30 -39.17
C ARG A 725 13.93 40.61 -38.30
N PHE A 726 14.01 40.36 -36.98
CA PHE A 726 12.93 40.73 -36.05
C PHE A 726 12.63 42.24 -36.10
N GLN A 727 13.65 43.09 -36.19
CA GLN A 727 13.47 44.53 -36.36
C GLN A 727 12.81 44.87 -37.70
N LYS A 728 13.30 44.31 -38.82
CA LYS A 728 12.77 44.59 -40.16
C LYS A 728 11.30 44.18 -40.30
N GLU A 729 10.89 43.12 -39.62
CA GLU A 729 9.52 42.61 -39.60
C GLU A 729 8.63 43.30 -38.55
N ASP A 730 9.16 44.27 -37.79
CA ASP A 730 8.50 44.91 -36.65
C ASP A 730 7.92 43.90 -35.63
N LYS A 731 8.67 42.82 -35.40
CA LYS A 731 8.29 41.75 -34.46
C LYS A 731 9.13 41.83 -33.19
N SER A 732 8.47 41.57 -32.07
CA SER A 732 9.13 41.31 -30.80
C SER A 732 9.89 39.98 -30.85
N ILE A 733 11.00 39.90 -30.12
CA ILE A 733 11.74 38.64 -29.98
C ILE A 733 10.93 37.77 -29.02
N PRO A 734 10.57 36.52 -29.39
CA PRO A 734 9.74 35.65 -28.57
C PRO A 734 10.57 34.99 -27.44
N TRP A 735 11.10 35.81 -26.53
CA TRP A 735 11.99 35.36 -25.45
C TRP A 735 11.38 34.23 -24.62
N THR A 736 12.19 33.23 -24.29
CA THR A 736 11.79 32.16 -23.38
C THR A 736 11.89 32.69 -21.95
N ARG A 737 10.74 32.91 -21.30
CA ARG A 737 10.68 33.40 -19.91
C ARG A 737 11.32 32.42 -18.95
N ILE A 738 12.31 32.91 -18.20
CA ILE A 738 13.08 32.15 -17.20
C ILE A 738 12.30 32.03 -15.88
N TYR A 739 11.66 33.11 -15.46
CA TYR A 739 10.80 33.15 -14.28
C TYR A 739 9.35 33.24 -14.74
N LYS A 740 8.51 32.33 -14.23
CA LYS A 740 7.07 32.30 -14.50
C LYS A 740 6.32 32.29 -13.16
N LEU A 741 5.41 33.23 -13.00
CA LEU A 741 4.44 33.22 -11.92
C LEU A 741 3.14 32.62 -12.46
N PRO A 742 2.37 31.87 -11.65
CA PRO A 742 1.03 31.46 -12.02
C PRO A 742 0.15 32.68 -12.33
N ASP A 743 -0.81 32.54 -13.26
CA ASP A 743 -1.63 33.66 -13.74
C ASP A 743 -2.47 34.33 -12.63
N PHE A 744 -2.75 33.62 -11.54
CA PHE A 744 -3.49 34.13 -10.38
C PHE A 744 -2.59 34.82 -9.33
N VAL A 745 -1.29 34.93 -9.59
CA VAL A 745 -0.33 35.59 -8.68
C VAL A 745 0.01 36.98 -9.22
N PHE A 746 -0.40 38.00 -8.48
CA PHE A 746 -0.04 39.39 -8.76
C PHE A 746 1.36 39.69 -8.23
N PHE A 747 2.24 40.19 -9.11
CA PHE A 747 3.57 40.67 -8.74
C PHE A 747 3.87 42.00 -9.43
N SER A 748 4.26 43.00 -8.63
CA SER A 748 4.60 44.34 -9.13
C SER A 748 6.09 44.62 -8.93
N HIS A 749 6.84 44.78 -10.02
CA HIS A 749 8.25 45.16 -9.97
C HIS A 749 8.45 46.52 -9.29
N ARG A 750 7.66 47.54 -9.67
CA ARG A 750 7.67 48.87 -9.04
C ARG A 750 7.53 48.81 -7.51
N LYS A 751 6.59 48.02 -6.96
CA LYS A 751 6.42 47.92 -5.50
C LYS A 751 7.65 47.32 -4.80
N HIS A 752 8.27 46.31 -5.39
CA HIS A 752 9.46 45.69 -4.83
C HIS A 752 10.69 46.60 -4.95
N MET A 753 10.86 47.28 -6.08
CA MET A 753 11.97 48.22 -6.28
C MET A 753 11.86 49.46 -5.39
N SER A 754 10.66 50.04 -5.25
CA SER A 754 10.42 51.16 -4.32
C SER A 754 10.61 50.79 -2.85
N SER A 755 10.49 49.50 -2.51
CA SER A 755 10.79 48.96 -1.18
C SER A 755 12.28 48.61 -0.99
N GLY A 756 13.15 48.96 -1.94
CA GLY A 756 14.60 48.75 -1.86
C GLY A 756 15.05 47.30 -2.08
N VAL A 757 14.21 46.45 -2.69
CA VAL A 757 14.58 45.07 -3.02
C VAL A 757 15.47 45.07 -4.28
N ALA A 758 16.72 44.64 -4.12
CA ALA A 758 17.66 44.54 -5.25
C ALA A 758 17.27 43.41 -6.21
N CYS A 759 17.48 43.60 -7.52
CA CYS A 759 17.17 42.60 -8.56
C CYS A 759 17.83 41.23 -8.29
N THR A 760 19.03 41.23 -7.71
CA THR A 760 19.77 40.01 -7.35
C THR A 760 19.07 39.15 -6.31
N THR A 761 18.17 39.73 -5.52
CA THR A 761 17.34 39.01 -4.54
C THR A 761 16.46 37.96 -5.23
N CYS A 762 15.88 38.31 -6.37
CA CYS A 762 14.95 37.46 -7.13
C CYS A 762 15.59 36.81 -8.36
N HIS A 763 16.65 37.40 -8.92
CA HIS A 763 17.24 36.94 -10.17
C HIS A 763 18.65 36.37 -10.03
N GLY A 764 19.31 36.51 -8.88
CA GLY A 764 20.73 36.19 -8.72
C GLY A 764 21.66 37.20 -9.42
N PRO A 765 22.99 36.97 -9.45
CA PRO A 765 23.97 37.85 -10.10
C PRO A 765 23.94 37.76 -11.64
N VAL A 766 22.79 38.08 -12.25
CA VAL A 766 22.54 38.03 -13.70
C VAL A 766 23.61 38.74 -14.53
N GLN A 767 24.13 39.86 -14.05
CA GLN A 767 25.17 40.64 -14.72
C GLN A 767 26.47 39.87 -14.98
N THR A 768 26.66 38.71 -14.34
CA THR A 768 27.82 37.84 -14.53
C THR A 768 27.56 36.66 -15.47
N ARG A 769 26.35 36.53 -16.04
CA ARG A 769 25.90 35.33 -16.76
C ARG A 769 26.00 35.46 -18.27
N GLU A 770 26.56 34.43 -18.91
CA GLU A 770 26.59 34.28 -20.38
C GLU A 770 25.24 33.78 -20.92
N ALA A 771 24.47 33.07 -20.10
CA ALA A 771 23.13 32.60 -20.41
C ALA A 771 22.30 32.51 -19.12
N LEU A 772 20.98 32.58 -19.23
CA LEU A 772 20.09 32.62 -18.06
C LEU A 772 19.48 31.25 -17.73
N TRP A 773 19.25 31.06 -16.44
CA TRP A 773 18.47 29.99 -15.85
C TRP A 773 17.77 30.52 -14.58
N GLN A 774 16.83 29.78 -14.03
CA GLN A 774 16.15 30.18 -12.80
C GLN A 774 17.10 29.96 -11.61
N GLU A 775 17.64 31.05 -11.07
CA GLU A 775 18.64 31.05 -9.98
C GLU A 775 18.03 31.11 -8.60
N LYS A 776 16.84 31.69 -8.48
CA LYS A 776 16.09 31.80 -7.22
C LYS A 776 14.69 31.24 -7.39
N GLU A 777 14.16 30.64 -6.34
CA GLU A 777 12.77 30.22 -6.33
C GLU A 777 11.86 31.44 -6.19
N ILE A 778 10.95 31.63 -7.16
CA ILE A 778 9.88 32.62 -7.07
C ILE A 778 8.56 31.85 -7.00
N SER A 779 8.22 31.40 -5.80
CA SER A 779 6.98 30.68 -5.48
C SER A 779 6.16 31.51 -4.47
N MET A 780 4.89 31.16 -4.28
CA MET A 780 4.07 31.82 -3.25
C MET A 780 4.66 31.63 -1.85
N GLU A 781 5.29 30.48 -1.58
CA GLU A 781 6.01 30.23 -0.33
C GLU A 781 7.18 31.22 -0.18
N SER A 782 8.04 31.36 -1.20
CA SER A 782 9.18 32.28 -1.13
C SER A 782 8.76 33.76 -1.06
N CYS A 783 7.66 34.14 -1.71
CA CYS A 783 7.07 35.47 -1.59
C CYS A 783 6.59 35.75 -0.15
N VAL A 784 5.82 34.83 0.43
CA VAL A 784 5.28 34.97 1.80
C VAL A 784 6.39 34.97 2.84
N GLU A 785 7.40 34.13 2.70
CA GLU A 785 8.57 34.11 3.59
C GLU A 785 9.37 35.40 3.51
N CYS A 786 9.64 35.89 2.30
CA CYS A 786 10.31 37.17 2.09
C CYS A 786 9.51 38.32 2.71
N HIS A 787 8.18 38.34 2.52
CA HIS A 787 7.30 39.36 3.10
C HIS A 787 7.31 39.28 4.63
N LYS A 788 7.23 38.09 5.22
CA LYS A 788 7.35 37.92 6.69
C LYS A 788 8.69 38.42 7.21
N LEU A 789 9.79 38.07 6.54
CA LEU A 789 11.14 38.50 6.90
C LEU A 789 11.32 40.02 6.81
N LYS A 790 10.69 40.65 5.81
CA LYS A 790 10.68 42.11 5.62
C LYS A 790 9.54 42.83 6.36
N LYS A 791 8.73 42.11 7.14
CA LYS A 791 7.54 42.62 7.84
C LYS A 791 6.54 43.33 6.90
N ALA A 792 6.43 42.86 5.67
CA ALA A 792 5.43 43.29 4.69
C ALA A 792 4.14 42.46 4.81
N SER A 793 3.01 43.00 4.34
CA SER A 793 1.72 42.29 4.39
C SER A 793 1.75 41.04 3.50
N VAL A 794 1.04 40.00 3.96
CA VAL A 794 0.83 38.72 3.28
C VAL A 794 -0.66 38.48 2.99
N ASP A 795 -1.47 39.55 2.97
CA ASP A 795 -2.91 39.45 2.70
C ASP A 795 -3.17 38.87 1.31
N CYS A 796 -4.15 37.98 1.21
CA CYS A 796 -4.49 37.28 -0.04
C CYS A 796 -4.73 38.27 -1.20
N ASN A 797 -5.42 39.39 -0.95
CA ASN A 797 -5.76 40.39 -1.97
C ASN A 797 -4.54 41.18 -2.50
N LEU A 798 -3.39 41.10 -1.83
CA LEU A 798 -2.15 41.74 -2.30
C LEU A 798 -1.34 40.84 -3.22
N CYS A 799 -1.45 39.52 -3.05
CA CYS A 799 -0.73 38.53 -3.84
C CYS A 799 -1.60 37.88 -4.92
N HIS A 800 -2.92 38.02 -4.82
CA HIS A 800 -3.88 37.46 -5.76
C HIS A 800 -4.77 38.55 -6.32
N GLU A 801 -5.00 38.49 -7.63
CA GLU A 801 -6.00 39.31 -8.30
C GLU A 801 -7.38 38.71 -8.00
N MET A 802 -7.98 39.09 -6.86
CA MET A 802 -9.27 38.58 -6.37
C MET A 802 -10.49 39.25 -7.04
N THR A 803 -10.27 39.92 -8.17
CA THR A 803 -11.34 40.53 -8.99
C THR A 803 -11.56 39.71 -10.25
N HIS A 804 -12.34 38.62 -10.13
CA HIS A 804 -13.31 38.13 -11.10
C HIS A 804 -14.16 37.02 -10.48
#